data_AF-A0AAV0M299-F1
#
_entry.id   AF-A0AAV0M299-F1
#
_cell.length_a   1.000
_cell.length_b   1.000
_cell.length_c   1.000
_cell.angle_alpha   90.00
_cell.angle_beta   90.00
_cell.angle_gamma   90.00
#
_symmetry.space_group_name_H-M   'P 1'
#
loop_
_entity.id
_entity.type
_entity.pdbx_description
1 polymer ?
#
loop_
_entity_poly.entity_id
_entity_poly.type
_entity_poly.pdbx_seq_one_letter_code
_entity_poly.pdbx_strand_id
1 'polypeptide(L)'
;MILVPEAYKNHPTLTIKYPEALDFYDYYKGQMEAWDGPALLLFSDGNTVGACLDRNGLRPARYWKTVDNFVYVASEVGVVPMDESKVIMKGRLGPGMMIAVDLLGGQVYENTEVKKKVALSNPYGKWVSENLRSLKPVKFLSSTVMDNEAILKNQQAFGYSSEDVQMVIESMASQGKEPTFCMGDDIPLAVLSQRAHLLYDYFKQRFAQVTNPAIDPLREGLVMSLEVNIGKRRNILEVGPENASQIILSSPVLNEGELESLLADPQLKTQVLPTFFDIRKGVEGSLEKTLIRLCDAADEAVRNGSQLLVLSDRSDEPEATRPAIPILLAVGAVHQHLIQNGLRMSTSIIADTAQCFSTHHFACLIGYGASAICPYLALETCRQWRLSTKTVNLMRNGKMPTVTIEQAQKNFNKAVTSGLLKILSKMGISLLSSYCGAQIFEVYGLSKEVVDLSFRGSVSSIGGLTFDELARESLSFWVKAFSEDTAKRLENFGFIQFRPGGEYHGNNPEMSKLLHKAVRQKSESAYSIYQQHLANRPINVLRDLFEFKSDRAPIPVGKVEPATSIVKRFCTGGMSLGAISRETHEAIAIAMNRIGGKSNSGEGGEDPIRWNPLTDVVDGYSSTLPHLKGLQNGDTATSAIKQVASGRFGVTPTFLVNADQLEIKIAQGAKPGEGGQLPGQKVSAYIARLRNSKPGVPLISPPPHHDIYSIEDLAQLIFDLHQVNPRAKVSVKLVAEAGIGTVASGVAKANADIIQISGHDGGTGASPISSIKHAGGPWELGLTETHQTLISNGLRERVILRVDGGFKSGFDVMMAAAMGADEYGFGSVAMIATGCVMARICHTNNCPVGVASQREELRARFPGVPADLVNYFLYVAEEVRGVLAELGYQKLDDIIGNTDILKQRDISLVKTQHLDLSYVLSKLSSTEIRNQDVHTNGLVLDDKILADPVIADAIENEKVVNKTFDIYNVDRAVCGRIAGAIAKKYGDTGFAGQLNITFNGSAGQSFGCFMTPGMNVRLVGEANDYVGKGMAGGELVVTPVDNVGFCPEEAAIVGNTCLYGATGGQVFVRGKAGERFAVRNSLCQAVVEGTGDHCCEYMTGGCVVVLGKVGRNVAAGMTGGLAYMLDEDDTLMPKINKEIVKVQRVTAPVGQLQLKSLIEAHVEKTGSAKGAAILEEWEKYLPLFWQLVPPSEEDTPEACALYEATAADQVTFQSA
;
A
#
# COMPACT_ATOMS: atom_id res chain seq x y z
N MET A 1 -16.11 20.01 -11.64
CA MET A 1 -15.17 20.00 -12.79
C MET A 1 -13.86 20.69 -12.50
N ILE A 2 -13.82 21.93 -11.98
CA ILE A 2 -12.53 22.63 -11.68
C ILE A 2 -11.83 21.99 -10.46
N LEU A 3 -12.51 21.95 -9.30
CA LEU A 3 -11.94 21.45 -8.04
C LEU A 3 -11.70 19.93 -8.04
N VAL A 4 -12.67 19.18 -8.57
CA VAL A 4 -12.61 17.71 -8.72
C VAL A 4 -12.66 17.40 -10.22
N PRO A 5 -11.52 17.49 -10.92
CA PRO A 5 -11.42 17.20 -12.35
C PRO A 5 -11.34 15.70 -12.61
N GLU A 6 -11.88 15.26 -13.75
CA GLU A 6 -11.73 13.89 -14.23
C GLU A 6 -10.26 13.60 -14.60
N ALA A 7 -9.85 12.34 -14.54
CA ALA A 7 -8.60 11.88 -15.13
C ALA A 7 -8.71 11.85 -16.67
N TYR A 8 -8.57 13.03 -17.29
CA TYR A 8 -8.89 13.29 -18.70
C TYR A 8 -7.79 12.91 -19.70
N LYS A 9 -6.53 12.79 -19.26
CA LYS A 9 -5.42 12.43 -20.14
C LYS A 9 -5.56 11.01 -20.66
N ASN A 10 -5.22 10.82 -21.93
CA ASN A 10 -5.31 9.53 -22.62
C ASN A 10 -6.67 8.86 -22.49
N HIS A 11 -7.75 9.63 -22.30
CA HIS A 11 -9.09 9.11 -22.10
C HIS A 11 -9.77 8.90 -23.47
N PRO A 12 -9.95 7.64 -23.95
CA PRO A 12 -10.39 7.39 -25.32
C PRO A 12 -11.75 8.02 -25.65
N THR A 13 -12.71 7.91 -24.72
CA THR A 13 -14.06 8.48 -24.91
C THR A 13 -14.05 10.01 -25.03
N LEU A 14 -13.28 10.72 -24.18
CA LEU A 14 -13.20 12.18 -24.25
C LEU A 14 -12.53 12.62 -25.56
N THR A 15 -11.40 12.00 -25.92
CA THR A 15 -10.67 12.36 -27.14
C THR A 15 -11.51 12.19 -28.41
N ILE A 16 -12.34 11.15 -28.49
CA ILE A 16 -13.13 10.85 -29.69
C ILE A 16 -14.44 11.65 -29.71
N LYS A 17 -15.16 11.70 -28.58
CA LYS A 17 -16.53 12.23 -28.56
C LYS A 17 -16.62 13.68 -28.13
N TYR A 18 -15.65 14.17 -27.37
CA TYR A 18 -15.79 15.45 -26.69
C TYR A 18 -14.45 16.16 -26.37
N PRO A 19 -13.69 16.56 -27.41
CA PRO A 19 -12.34 17.13 -27.24
C PRO A 19 -12.32 18.47 -26.49
N GLU A 20 -13.39 19.25 -26.51
CA GLU A 20 -13.46 20.56 -25.84
C GLU A 20 -13.33 20.44 -24.31
N ALA A 21 -13.71 19.30 -23.72
CA ALA A 21 -13.45 19.04 -22.31
C ALA A 21 -11.95 18.91 -22.00
N LEU A 22 -11.14 18.40 -22.93
CA LEU A 22 -9.69 18.35 -22.77
C LEU A 22 -9.12 19.77 -22.69
N ASP A 23 -9.57 20.65 -23.58
CA ASP A 23 -9.18 22.07 -23.59
C ASP A 23 -9.54 22.78 -22.28
N PHE A 24 -10.74 22.52 -21.75
CA PHE A 24 -11.19 23.03 -20.45
C PHE A 24 -10.23 22.59 -19.34
N TYR A 25 -9.91 21.30 -19.25
CA TYR A 25 -9.04 20.80 -18.19
C TYR A 25 -7.59 21.29 -18.36
N ASP A 26 -7.07 21.35 -19.58
CA ASP A 26 -5.73 21.88 -19.86
C ASP A 26 -5.60 23.38 -19.54
N TYR A 27 -6.68 24.16 -19.68
CA TYR A 27 -6.71 25.54 -19.22
C TYR A 27 -6.61 25.63 -17.69
N TYR A 28 -7.43 24.87 -16.94
CA TYR A 28 -7.52 24.99 -15.49
C TYR A 28 -6.41 24.29 -14.70
N LYS A 29 -5.73 23.27 -15.26
CA LYS A 29 -4.72 22.46 -14.53
C LYS A 29 -3.57 23.26 -13.93
N GLY A 30 -3.23 24.41 -14.52
CA GLY A 30 -2.16 25.30 -14.07
C GLY A 30 -2.59 26.35 -13.04
N GLN A 31 -3.90 26.46 -12.80
CA GLN A 31 -4.52 27.48 -11.96
C GLN A 31 -5.05 26.89 -10.66
N MET A 32 -5.67 25.71 -10.74
CA MET A 32 -6.26 25.00 -9.61
C MET A 32 -5.79 23.55 -9.61
N GLU A 33 -5.12 23.13 -8.53
CA GLU A 33 -4.84 21.71 -8.30
C GLU A 33 -6.10 20.93 -7.92
N ALA A 34 -6.10 19.62 -8.18
CA ALA A 34 -7.24 18.77 -7.85
C ALA A 34 -7.35 18.59 -6.34
N TRP A 35 -8.59 18.63 -5.84
CA TRP A 35 -8.95 18.18 -4.51
C TRP A 35 -9.18 16.68 -4.59
N ASP A 36 -8.09 15.93 -4.46
CA ASP A 36 -8.07 14.47 -4.65
C ASP A 36 -8.57 13.72 -3.39
N GLY A 37 -8.87 12.44 -3.58
CA GLY A 37 -9.41 11.55 -2.55
C GLY A 37 -10.83 11.03 -2.87
N PRO A 38 -11.30 9.96 -2.20
CA PRO A 38 -12.62 9.39 -2.45
C PRO A 38 -13.74 10.41 -2.22
N ALA A 39 -14.60 10.60 -3.21
CA ALA A 39 -15.72 11.52 -3.08
C ALA A 39 -16.93 11.12 -3.94
N LEU A 40 -18.09 11.07 -3.30
CA LEU A 40 -19.39 11.28 -3.94
C LEU A 40 -19.91 12.65 -3.50
N LEU A 41 -20.00 13.57 -4.45
CA LEU A 41 -20.50 14.92 -4.22
C LEU A 41 -21.94 15.00 -4.71
N LEU A 42 -22.86 15.34 -3.82
CA LEU A 42 -24.20 15.83 -4.17
C LEU A 42 -24.22 17.34 -3.99
N PHE A 43 -24.67 18.08 -5.00
CA PHE A 43 -24.60 19.55 -4.99
C PHE A 43 -25.83 20.18 -5.62
N SER A 44 -26.12 21.43 -5.22
CA SER A 44 -27.16 22.27 -5.82
C SER A 44 -26.82 23.74 -5.68
N ASP A 45 -27.15 24.53 -6.70
CA ASP A 45 -27.12 26.01 -6.67
C ASP A 45 -28.53 26.62 -6.50
N GLY A 46 -29.55 25.78 -6.28
CA GLY A 46 -30.96 26.16 -6.20
C GLY A 46 -31.72 26.05 -7.53
N ASN A 47 -31.04 26.03 -8.67
CA ASN A 47 -31.63 25.87 -10.01
C ASN A 47 -31.23 24.54 -10.66
N THR A 48 -30.02 24.07 -10.38
CA THR A 48 -29.47 22.79 -10.82
C THR A 48 -29.17 21.94 -9.60
N VAL A 49 -29.54 20.67 -9.65
CA VAL A 49 -29.08 19.66 -8.69
C VAL A 49 -28.25 18.61 -9.43
N GLY A 50 -27.18 18.11 -8.83
CA GLY A 50 -26.32 17.14 -9.50
C GLY A 50 -25.50 16.28 -8.56
N ALA A 51 -24.86 15.29 -9.16
CA ALA A 51 -23.93 14.40 -8.50
C ALA A 51 -22.64 14.25 -9.32
N CYS A 52 -21.50 14.10 -8.65
CA CYS A 52 -20.19 13.89 -9.28
C CYS A 52 -19.34 12.94 -8.42
N LEU A 53 -18.58 12.06 -9.08
CA LEU A 53 -17.55 11.27 -8.41
C LEU A 53 -16.17 11.91 -8.55
N ASP A 54 -15.28 11.53 -7.62
CA ASP A 54 -13.86 11.75 -7.74
C ASP A 54 -13.27 11.07 -8.99
N ARG A 55 -12.04 11.44 -9.32
CA ARG A 55 -11.37 11.04 -10.56
C ARG A 55 -11.10 9.55 -10.71
N ASN A 56 -11.10 8.80 -9.61
CA ASN A 56 -10.84 7.37 -9.52
C ASN A 56 -12.12 6.56 -9.24
N GLY A 57 -13.24 7.23 -8.95
CA GLY A 57 -14.54 6.59 -8.70
C GLY A 57 -14.51 5.71 -7.45
N LEU A 58 -13.97 6.23 -6.34
CA LEU A 58 -13.68 5.44 -5.14
C LEU A 58 -14.85 5.35 -4.16
N ARG A 59 -15.99 6.01 -4.45
CA ARG A 59 -17.26 5.84 -3.73
C ARG A 59 -18.36 5.36 -4.69
N PRO A 60 -19.30 4.52 -4.24
CA PRO A 60 -20.39 4.08 -5.09
C PRO A 60 -21.42 5.20 -5.29
N ALA A 61 -21.98 5.28 -6.49
CA ALA A 61 -23.08 6.19 -6.82
C ALA A 61 -23.97 5.56 -7.89
N ARG A 62 -25.19 5.21 -7.48
CA ARG A 62 -26.22 4.54 -8.27
C ARG A 62 -27.33 5.53 -8.58
N TYR A 63 -27.87 5.50 -9.79
CA TYR A 63 -28.98 6.36 -10.16
C TYR A 63 -30.04 5.64 -10.98
N TRP A 64 -31.28 6.12 -10.89
CA TRP A 64 -32.37 5.62 -11.71
C TRP A 64 -33.38 6.72 -12.03
N LYS A 65 -34.06 6.56 -13.17
CA LYS A 65 -35.09 7.48 -13.66
C LYS A 65 -36.41 6.75 -13.81
N THR A 66 -37.51 7.42 -13.46
CA THR A 66 -38.87 6.89 -13.63
C THR A 66 -39.62 7.56 -14.77
N VAL A 67 -40.71 6.92 -15.21
CA VAL A 67 -41.69 7.50 -16.17
C VAL A 67 -42.26 8.85 -15.71
N ASP A 68 -42.31 9.08 -14.40
CA ASP A 68 -42.83 10.32 -13.78
C ASP A 68 -41.77 11.44 -13.74
N ASN A 69 -40.64 11.29 -14.45
CA ASN A 69 -39.51 12.22 -14.51
C ASN A 69 -38.79 12.49 -13.18
N PHE A 70 -38.88 11.58 -12.20
CA PHE A 70 -38.00 11.63 -11.03
C PHE A 70 -36.65 11.01 -11.35
N VAL A 71 -35.58 11.64 -10.85
CA VAL A 71 -34.21 11.11 -10.86
C VAL A 71 -33.78 10.88 -9.43
N TYR A 72 -33.33 9.67 -9.14
CA TYR A 72 -32.80 9.28 -7.85
C TYR A 72 -31.30 9.08 -7.98
N VAL A 73 -30.53 9.53 -6.99
CA VAL A 73 -29.11 9.24 -6.86
C VAL A 73 -28.86 8.83 -5.41
N ALA A 74 -28.22 7.69 -5.21
CA ALA A 74 -27.92 7.15 -3.89
C ALA A 74 -26.60 6.38 -3.91
N SER A 75 -25.98 6.19 -2.74
CA SER A 75 -24.78 5.36 -2.62
C SER A 75 -25.07 3.89 -2.90
N GLU A 76 -26.28 3.43 -2.59
CA GLU A 76 -26.74 2.05 -2.75
C GLU A 76 -28.09 1.98 -3.47
N VAL A 77 -28.37 0.83 -4.09
CA VAL A 77 -29.71 0.48 -4.60
C VAL A 77 -30.56 -0.19 -3.52
N GLY A 78 -31.88 -0.20 -3.69
CA GLY A 78 -32.84 -0.76 -2.72
C GLY A 78 -33.18 0.15 -1.53
N VAL A 79 -32.75 1.41 -1.56
CA VAL A 79 -32.96 2.39 -0.47
C VAL A 79 -34.39 2.93 -0.38
N VAL A 80 -35.19 2.79 -1.45
CA VAL A 80 -36.60 3.20 -1.51
C VAL A 80 -37.39 2.10 -2.23
N PRO A 81 -38.58 1.70 -1.74
CA PRO A 81 -39.44 0.78 -2.47
C PRO A 81 -39.89 1.39 -3.81
N MET A 82 -39.71 0.65 -4.90
CA MET A 82 -40.02 1.12 -6.26
C MET A 82 -40.81 0.07 -7.04
N ASP A 83 -41.70 0.56 -7.91
CA ASP A 83 -42.32 -0.24 -8.96
C ASP A 83 -41.37 -0.29 -10.17
N GLU A 84 -40.72 -1.44 -10.36
CA GLU A 84 -39.72 -1.67 -11.41
C GLU A 84 -40.28 -1.48 -12.83
N SER A 85 -41.60 -1.63 -13.02
CA SER A 85 -42.24 -1.37 -14.32
C SER A 85 -42.24 0.12 -14.70
N LYS A 86 -42.09 1.01 -13.70
CA LYS A 86 -42.02 2.47 -13.89
C LYS A 86 -40.59 2.99 -14.02
N VAL A 87 -39.59 2.16 -13.74
CA VAL A 87 -38.18 2.54 -13.88
C VAL A 87 -37.80 2.40 -15.35
N ILE A 88 -37.40 3.50 -15.97
CA ILE A 88 -37.03 3.53 -17.40
C ILE A 88 -35.52 3.50 -17.62
N MET A 89 -34.74 3.74 -16.58
CA MET A 89 -33.28 3.74 -16.64
C MET A 89 -32.70 3.42 -15.28
N LYS A 90 -31.68 2.54 -15.25
CA LYS A 90 -30.80 2.32 -14.10
C LYS A 90 -29.35 2.48 -14.54
N GLY A 91 -28.60 3.32 -13.84
CA GLY A 91 -27.22 3.62 -14.14
C GLY A 91 -26.38 3.83 -12.89
N ARG A 92 -25.14 4.24 -13.11
CA ARG A 92 -24.16 4.54 -12.08
C ARG A 92 -23.18 5.60 -12.56
N LEU A 93 -22.58 6.33 -11.64
CA LEU A 93 -21.43 7.17 -11.98
C LEU A 93 -20.16 6.34 -11.92
N GLY A 94 -19.31 6.46 -12.94
CA GLY A 94 -17.93 5.95 -12.93
C GLY A 94 -16.92 7.04 -12.59
N PRO A 95 -15.60 6.75 -12.67
CA PRO A 95 -14.53 7.68 -12.36
C PRO A 95 -14.69 9.04 -13.06
N GLY A 96 -14.76 10.13 -12.29
CA GLY A 96 -14.91 11.50 -12.76
C GLY A 96 -16.22 11.81 -13.49
N MET A 97 -17.20 10.90 -13.47
CA MET A 97 -18.50 11.10 -14.11
C MET A 97 -19.43 11.97 -13.27
N MET A 98 -20.40 12.60 -13.94
CA MET A 98 -21.42 13.42 -13.31
C MET A 98 -22.80 13.27 -13.95
N ILE A 99 -23.84 13.64 -13.21
CA ILE A 99 -25.22 13.80 -13.69
C ILE A 99 -25.78 15.10 -13.12
N ALA A 100 -26.59 15.82 -13.89
CA ALA A 100 -27.22 17.06 -13.43
C ALA A 100 -28.67 17.16 -13.91
N VAL A 101 -29.51 17.80 -13.10
CA VAL A 101 -30.91 18.09 -13.40
C VAL A 101 -31.10 19.60 -13.33
N ASP A 102 -31.55 20.18 -14.43
CA ASP A 102 -32.00 21.57 -14.52
C ASP A 102 -33.46 21.62 -14.08
N LEU A 103 -33.70 22.20 -12.91
CA LEU A 103 -35.02 22.26 -12.29
C LEU A 103 -35.96 23.23 -13.02
N LEU A 104 -35.42 24.26 -13.66
CA LEU A 104 -36.21 25.25 -14.40
C LEU A 104 -36.63 24.71 -15.76
N GLY A 105 -35.71 24.04 -16.46
CA GLY A 105 -35.95 23.44 -17.77
C GLY A 105 -36.55 22.03 -17.73
N GLY A 106 -36.56 21.37 -16.56
CA GLY A 106 -37.01 19.99 -16.40
C GLY A 106 -36.15 18.97 -17.16
N GLN A 107 -34.89 19.30 -17.45
CA GLN A 107 -33.99 18.46 -18.25
C GLN A 107 -32.97 17.73 -17.37
N VAL A 108 -32.67 16.49 -17.74
CA VAL A 108 -31.62 15.68 -17.13
C VAL A 108 -30.47 15.60 -18.11
N TYR A 109 -29.28 15.95 -17.66
CA TYR A 109 -28.05 15.89 -18.44
C TYR A 109 -27.14 14.81 -17.88
N GLU A 110 -26.73 13.88 -18.73
CA GLU A 110 -25.73 12.87 -18.39
C GLU A 110 -24.30 13.42 -18.56
N ASN A 111 -23.31 12.63 -18.12
CA ASN A 111 -21.91 13.04 -18.01
C ASN A 111 -21.35 13.85 -19.19
N THR A 112 -21.50 13.33 -20.42
CA THR A 112 -20.95 13.97 -21.62
C THR A 112 -21.64 15.30 -21.91
N GLU A 113 -22.95 15.40 -21.70
CA GLU A 113 -23.74 16.60 -21.97
C GLU A 113 -23.42 17.71 -20.99
N VAL A 114 -23.25 17.37 -19.70
CA VAL A 114 -22.85 18.34 -18.67
C VAL A 114 -21.48 18.91 -18.98
N LYS A 115 -20.48 18.04 -19.21
CA LYS A 115 -19.11 18.45 -19.54
C LYS A 115 -19.08 19.27 -20.82
N LYS A 116 -19.92 18.92 -21.80
CA LYS A 116 -20.06 19.64 -23.06
C LYS A 116 -20.51 21.08 -22.89
N LYS A 117 -21.59 21.27 -22.16
CA LYS A 117 -22.14 22.58 -21.89
C LYS A 117 -21.14 23.48 -21.16
N VAL A 118 -20.41 22.94 -20.18
CA VAL A 118 -19.41 23.70 -19.42
C VAL A 118 -18.19 24.06 -20.28
N ALA A 119 -17.65 23.09 -21.02
CA ALA A 119 -16.45 23.29 -21.84
C ALA A 119 -16.65 24.28 -23.00
N LEU A 120 -17.88 24.41 -23.51
CA LEU A 120 -18.22 25.36 -24.58
C LEU A 120 -18.56 26.77 -24.09
N SER A 121 -18.50 27.03 -22.78
CA SER A 121 -18.80 28.35 -22.23
C SER A 121 -17.80 29.44 -22.68
N ASN A 122 -16.56 29.05 -22.99
CA ASN A 122 -15.47 29.94 -23.40
C ASN A 122 -14.54 29.24 -24.41
N PRO A 123 -13.74 29.99 -25.20
CA PRO A 123 -12.83 29.42 -26.20
C PRO A 123 -11.52 28.92 -25.58
N TYR A 124 -11.60 27.97 -24.62
CA TYR A 124 -10.44 27.47 -23.86
C TYR A 124 -9.31 26.95 -24.74
N GLY A 125 -9.61 26.16 -25.78
CA GLY A 125 -8.61 25.59 -26.68
C GLY A 125 -7.79 26.66 -27.42
N LYS A 126 -8.44 27.76 -27.83
CA LYS A 126 -7.77 28.91 -28.43
C LYS A 126 -6.78 29.52 -27.44
N TRP A 127 -7.23 29.83 -26.22
CA TRP A 127 -6.39 30.42 -25.18
C TRP A 127 -5.20 29.54 -24.81
N VAL A 128 -5.42 28.23 -24.67
CA VAL A 128 -4.37 27.25 -24.43
C VAL A 128 -3.35 27.28 -25.57
N SER A 129 -3.79 27.17 -26.82
CA SER A 129 -2.90 27.12 -27.99
C SER A 129 -2.05 28.39 -28.18
N GLU A 130 -2.59 29.57 -27.87
CA GLU A 130 -1.92 30.86 -28.07
C GLU A 130 -0.98 31.26 -26.93
N ASN A 131 -1.21 30.76 -25.70
CA ASN A 131 -0.54 31.28 -24.49
C ASN A 131 0.28 30.22 -23.73
N LEU A 132 -0.09 28.94 -23.80
CA LEU A 132 0.57 27.87 -23.06
C LEU A 132 1.84 27.43 -23.77
N ARG A 133 2.96 27.49 -23.07
CA ARG A 133 4.27 27.10 -23.60
C ARG A 133 4.66 25.74 -23.05
N SER A 134 5.32 24.92 -23.86
CA SER A 134 5.85 23.63 -23.42
C SER A 134 7.37 23.66 -23.44
N LEU A 135 8.02 23.20 -22.36
CA LEU A 135 9.46 23.03 -22.36
C LEU A 135 9.84 21.89 -23.31
N LYS A 136 10.71 22.18 -24.27
CA LYS A 136 11.22 21.15 -25.19
C LYS A 136 12.27 20.30 -24.47
N PRO A 137 12.18 18.95 -24.54
CA PRO A 137 13.19 18.09 -23.94
C PRO A 137 14.59 18.39 -24.49
N VAL A 138 15.56 18.54 -23.60
CA VAL A 138 16.98 18.75 -23.97
C VAL A 138 17.75 17.45 -23.79
N LYS A 139 18.75 17.21 -24.64
CA LYS A 139 19.61 16.02 -24.50
C LYS A 139 20.44 16.13 -23.23
N PHE A 140 20.53 15.02 -22.49
CA PHE A 140 21.48 14.88 -21.39
C PHE A 140 22.92 15.06 -21.89
N LEU A 141 23.80 15.54 -21.00
CA LEU A 141 25.22 15.68 -21.30
C LEU A 141 25.85 14.30 -21.57
N SER A 142 26.73 14.27 -22.57
CA SER A 142 27.43 13.07 -23.05
C SER A 142 28.83 12.88 -22.45
N SER A 143 29.29 13.83 -21.62
CA SER A 143 30.60 13.81 -20.96
C SER A 143 30.50 14.30 -19.52
N THR A 144 31.47 13.93 -18.69
CA THR A 144 31.62 14.46 -17.33
C THR A 144 32.00 15.93 -17.36
N VAL A 145 31.52 16.68 -16.36
CA VAL A 145 31.81 18.12 -16.19
C VAL A 145 32.88 18.33 -15.12
N MET A 146 32.97 17.41 -14.16
CA MET A 146 33.95 17.47 -13.07
C MET A 146 35.04 16.42 -13.28
N ASP A 147 36.25 16.70 -12.76
CA ASP A 147 37.25 15.65 -12.59
C ASP A 147 36.99 14.82 -11.31
N ASN A 148 37.82 13.79 -11.08
CA ASN A 148 37.65 12.87 -9.97
C ASN A 148 37.83 13.51 -8.58
N GLU A 149 38.67 14.54 -8.46
CA GLU A 149 38.91 15.22 -7.19
C GLU A 149 37.74 16.15 -6.86
N ALA A 150 37.29 16.92 -7.85
CA ALA A 150 36.15 17.81 -7.73
C ALA A 150 34.85 17.07 -7.42
N ILE A 151 34.54 15.95 -8.10
CA ILE A 151 33.32 15.19 -7.81
C ILE A 151 33.35 14.59 -6.41
N LEU A 152 34.47 14.02 -5.98
CA LEU A 152 34.60 13.40 -4.67
C LEU A 152 34.44 14.45 -3.55
N LYS A 153 35.10 15.60 -3.71
CA LYS A 153 34.99 16.73 -2.78
C LYS A 153 33.55 17.22 -2.67
N ASN A 154 32.86 17.43 -3.80
CA ASN A 154 31.46 17.85 -3.80
C ASN A 154 30.54 16.79 -3.17
N GLN A 155 30.70 15.51 -3.54
CA GLN A 155 29.93 14.42 -2.94
C GLN A 155 30.09 14.39 -1.42
N GLN A 156 31.32 14.51 -0.90
CA GLN A 156 31.57 14.58 0.54
C GLN A 156 30.93 15.82 1.18
N ALA A 157 31.08 17.00 0.56
CA ALA A 157 30.56 18.26 1.08
C ALA A 157 29.04 18.26 1.22
N PHE A 158 28.36 17.60 0.28
CA PHE A 158 26.90 17.47 0.25
C PHE A 158 26.38 16.18 0.91
N GLY A 159 27.25 15.42 1.58
CA GLY A 159 26.87 14.30 2.46
C GLY A 159 26.56 12.98 1.73
N TYR A 160 27.05 12.78 0.51
CA TYR A 160 26.95 11.48 -0.16
C TYR A 160 27.82 10.45 0.55
N SER A 161 27.26 9.28 0.80
CA SER A 161 28.01 8.12 1.27
C SER A 161 28.31 7.13 0.13
N SER A 162 29.20 6.18 0.43
CA SER A 162 29.46 5.05 -0.47
C SER A 162 28.21 4.19 -0.68
N GLU A 163 27.28 4.11 0.27
CA GLU A 163 26.03 3.33 0.14
C GLU A 163 25.03 4.05 -0.75
N ASP A 164 24.92 5.38 -0.65
CA ASP A 164 24.05 6.19 -1.51
C ASP A 164 24.42 6.01 -2.98
N VAL A 165 25.72 6.08 -3.29
CA VAL A 165 26.18 5.85 -4.66
C VAL A 165 25.92 4.40 -5.06
N GLN A 166 26.53 3.43 -4.36
CA GLN A 166 26.58 2.04 -4.82
C GLN A 166 25.24 1.30 -4.77
N MET A 167 24.41 1.57 -3.78
CA MET A 167 23.15 0.85 -3.56
C MET A 167 21.94 1.60 -4.13
N VAL A 168 22.00 2.93 -4.23
CA VAL A 168 20.86 3.74 -4.70
C VAL A 168 21.11 4.25 -6.12
N ILE A 169 22.07 5.15 -6.33
CA ILE A 169 22.29 5.83 -7.62
C ILE A 169 22.68 4.83 -8.71
N GLU A 170 23.63 3.93 -8.45
CA GLU A 170 24.06 2.92 -9.42
C GLU A 170 22.92 1.99 -9.84
N SER A 171 22.04 1.61 -8.90
CA SER A 171 20.86 0.78 -9.20
C SER A 171 19.88 1.54 -10.10
N MET A 172 19.59 2.80 -9.77
CA MET A 172 18.70 3.65 -10.56
C MET A 172 19.24 3.92 -11.95
N ALA A 173 20.53 4.23 -12.08
CA ALA A 173 21.19 4.51 -13.35
C ALA A 173 21.32 3.25 -14.24
N SER A 174 21.52 2.07 -13.64
CA SER A 174 21.63 0.81 -14.40
C SER A 174 20.29 0.27 -14.88
N GLN A 175 19.25 0.31 -14.05
CA GLN A 175 17.99 -0.42 -14.29
C GLN A 175 16.79 0.48 -14.56
N GLY A 176 16.88 1.77 -14.24
CA GLY A 176 15.74 2.69 -14.30
C GLY A 176 14.66 2.40 -13.26
N LYS A 177 15.05 1.75 -12.15
CA LYS A 177 14.20 1.37 -11.02
C LYS A 177 14.95 1.64 -9.71
N GLU A 178 14.21 2.01 -8.67
CA GLU A 178 14.78 2.09 -7.34
C GLU A 178 15.16 0.69 -6.80
N PRO A 179 16.14 0.62 -5.89
CA PRO A 179 16.59 -0.66 -5.33
C PRO A 179 15.54 -1.30 -4.40
N THR A 180 15.39 -2.62 -4.52
CA THR A 180 14.64 -3.47 -3.57
C THR A 180 15.59 -4.06 -2.53
N PHE A 181 15.13 -4.16 -1.28
CA PHE A 181 15.87 -4.73 -0.16
C PHE A 181 14.94 -5.53 0.77
N CYS A 182 15.38 -5.85 1.99
CA CYS A 182 14.62 -6.65 2.94
C CYS A 182 15.07 -6.40 4.40
N MET A 183 14.37 -7.04 5.36
CA MET A 183 14.41 -6.75 6.80
C MET A 183 13.88 -5.34 7.14
N GLY A 184 13.83 -5.00 8.42
CA GLY A 184 13.31 -3.72 8.91
C GLY A 184 14.41 -2.67 9.01
N ASP A 185 14.01 -1.42 9.23
CA ASP A 185 14.92 -0.35 9.57
C ASP A 185 15.33 -0.46 11.04
N ASP A 186 16.55 -0.94 11.29
CA ASP A 186 17.01 -1.24 12.64
C ASP A 186 18.20 -0.37 13.08
N ILE A 187 18.45 0.75 12.39
CA ILE A 187 19.38 1.80 12.83
C ILE A 187 18.65 2.82 13.73
N PRO A 188 19.37 3.72 14.42
CA PRO A 188 18.73 4.76 15.21
C PRO A 188 17.88 5.72 14.35
N LEU A 189 16.84 6.32 14.95
CA LEU A 189 16.21 7.51 14.36
C LEU A 189 17.29 8.58 14.11
N ALA A 190 17.15 9.38 13.05
CA ALA A 190 18.17 10.35 12.65
C ALA A 190 18.60 11.29 13.80
N VAL A 191 17.65 11.70 14.65
CA VAL A 191 17.90 12.53 15.85
C VAL A 191 18.65 11.81 16.98
N LEU A 192 18.56 10.48 17.05
CA LEU A 192 19.22 9.65 18.06
C LEU A 192 20.59 9.13 17.58
N SER A 193 20.83 9.14 16.27
CA SER A 193 22.08 8.68 15.67
C SER A 193 23.28 9.49 16.18
N GLN A 194 24.43 8.82 16.29
CA GLN A 194 25.72 9.46 16.56
C GLN A 194 26.42 9.94 15.28
N ARG A 195 25.86 9.61 14.11
CA ARG A 195 26.37 9.97 12.78
C ARG A 195 25.58 11.15 12.22
N ALA A 196 26.23 11.95 11.39
CA ALA A 196 25.56 13.03 10.68
C ALA A 196 24.58 12.44 9.65
N HIS A 197 23.37 12.99 9.62
CA HIS A 197 22.31 12.64 8.67
C HIS A 197 21.99 13.81 7.76
N LEU A 198 21.43 13.53 6.58
CA LEU A 198 20.85 14.59 5.77
C LEU A 198 19.51 15.02 6.37
N LEU A 199 19.13 16.29 6.17
CA LEU A 199 17.88 16.83 6.72
C LEU A 199 16.64 16.01 6.30
N TYR A 200 16.68 15.35 5.14
CA TYR A 200 15.62 14.46 4.65
C TYR A 200 15.29 13.32 5.61
N ASP A 201 16.27 12.77 6.34
CA ASP A 201 16.08 11.58 7.19
C ASP A 201 15.18 11.84 8.42
N TYR A 202 14.95 13.11 8.75
CA TYR A 202 14.06 13.54 9.82
C TYR A 202 12.59 13.60 9.38
N PHE A 203 12.29 13.45 8.08
CA PHE A 203 10.95 13.46 7.51
C PHE A 203 10.54 12.04 7.14
N LYS A 204 9.40 11.57 7.64
CA LYS A 204 8.81 10.29 7.27
C LYS A 204 7.56 10.51 6.43
N GLN A 205 7.48 9.82 5.31
CA GLN A 205 6.34 9.83 4.40
C GLN A 205 5.10 9.33 5.16
N ARG A 206 4.05 10.15 5.15
CA ARG A 206 2.71 9.74 5.57
C ARG A 206 2.04 8.91 4.48
N PHE A 207 1.04 8.12 4.86
CA PHE A 207 0.35 7.22 3.94
C PHE A 207 -1.12 7.09 4.33
N ALA A 208 -1.93 6.57 3.41
CA ALA A 208 -3.33 6.33 3.65
C ALA A 208 -3.52 4.98 4.35
N GLN A 209 -4.39 4.96 5.35
CA GLN A 209 -4.85 3.73 6.00
C GLN A 209 -6.30 3.91 6.44
N VAL A 210 -7.18 3.03 5.96
CA VAL A 210 -8.62 2.96 6.28
C VAL A 210 -9.46 4.14 5.76
N THR A 211 -9.15 5.38 6.15
CA THR A 211 -9.97 6.57 5.85
C THR A 211 -10.12 6.85 4.37
N ASN A 212 -9.09 6.51 3.61
CA ASN A 212 -9.02 6.55 2.16
C ASN A 212 -8.01 5.47 1.72
N PRO A 213 -8.05 5.04 0.44
CA PRO A 213 -7.14 4.03 -0.07
C PRO A 213 -5.87 4.65 -0.66
N ALA A 214 -4.80 3.86 -0.67
CA ALA A 214 -3.69 4.08 -1.60
C ALA A 214 -4.12 3.76 -3.04
N ILE A 215 -3.35 4.22 -4.03
CA ILE A 215 -3.57 3.94 -5.46
C ILE A 215 -2.49 3.00 -5.97
N ASP A 216 -2.75 2.29 -7.07
CA ASP A 216 -1.71 1.53 -7.75
C ASP A 216 -0.93 2.36 -8.78
N PRO A 217 0.34 2.75 -8.52
CA PRO A 217 1.10 3.58 -9.44
C PRO A 217 1.54 2.83 -10.72
N LEU A 218 1.43 1.50 -10.73
CA LEU A 218 1.82 0.67 -11.87
C LEU A 218 0.61 0.36 -12.75
N ARG A 219 -0.46 -0.15 -12.16
CA ARG A 219 -1.64 -0.64 -12.88
C ARG A 219 -2.65 0.45 -13.16
N GLU A 220 -2.72 1.46 -12.31
CA GLU A 220 -3.65 2.58 -12.43
C GLU A 220 -2.92 3.89 -12.80
N GLY A 221 -1.64 3.82 -13.18
CA GLY A 221 -0.81 5.00 -13.50
C GLY A 221 -1.37 5.94 -14.56
N LEU A 222 -2.34 5.50 -15.37
CA LEU A 222 -3.08 6.35 -16.33
C LEU A 222 -3.85 7.49 -15.66
N VAL A 223 -4.25 7.33 -14.39
CA VAL A 223 -4.91 8.39 -13.63
C VAL A 223 -3.89 9.32 -12.97
N MET A 224 -2.61 8.98 -12.98
CA MET A 224 -1.59 9.78 -12.31
C MET A 224 -0.86 10.73 -13.27
N SER A 225 -0.28 11.81 -12.74
CA SER A 225 0.49 12.76 -13.56
C SER A 225 1.54 13.49 -12.74
N LEU A 226 2.74 13.63 -13.33
CA LEU A 226 3.86 14.42 -12.80
C LEU A 226 4.06 15.74 -13.54
N GLU A 227 3.11 16.16 -14.39
CA GLU A 227 3.19 17.46 -15.04
C GLU A 227 3.25 18.61 -14.02
N VAL A 228 4.03 19.62 -14.38
CA VAL A 228 4.24 20.83 -13.58
C VAL A 228 3.98 22.06 -14.45
N ASN A 229 3.30 23.04 -13.89
CA ASN A 229 3.14 24.36 -14.48
C ASN A 229 4.08 25.36 -13.81
N ILE A 230 4.94 26.01 -14.60
CA ILE A 230 5.91 27.01 -14.17
C ILE A 230 5.45 28.41 -14.58
N GLY A 231 5.50 29.33 -13.63
CA GLY A 231 5.15 30.74 -13.80
C GLY A 231 4.08 31.20 -12.79
N LYS A 232 3.55 32.40 -13.03
CA LYS A 232 2.50 33.00 -12.19
C LYS A 232 1.17 32.25 -12.33
N ARG A 233 0.47 32.04 -11.21
CA ARG A 233 -0.94 31.64 -11.15
C ARG A 233 -1.81 32.89 -11.00
N ARG A 234 -2.82 33.04 -11.85
CA ARG A 234 -3.72 34.20 -11.87
C ARG A 234 -5.03 33.93 -11.13
N ASN A 235 -5.91 34.92 -11.08
CA ASN A 235 -7.20 34.84 -10.39
C ASN A 235 -8.12 33.85 -11.10
N ILE A 236 -8.51 32.77 -10.41
CA ILE A 236 -9.41 31.73 -10.96
C ILE A 236 -10.83 32.22 -11.22
N LEU A 237 -11.24 33.35 -10.61
CA LEU A 237 -12.58 33.92 -10.76
C LEU A 237 -12.71 34.81 -12.02
N GLU A 238 -11.59 35.23 -12.60
CA GLU A 238 -11.54 36.04 -13.80
C GLU A 238 -11.08 35.17 -14.98
N VAL A 239 -12.01 34.83 -15.87
CA VAL A 239 -11.74 33.92 -16.99
C VAL A 239 -11.20 34.69 -18.20
N GLY A 240 -9.97 34.41 -18.61
CA GLY A 240 -9.31 35.07 -19.74
C GLY A 240 -8.07 34.33 -20.27
N PRO A 241 -7.54 34.71 -21.46
CA PRO A 241 -6.37 34.08 -22.09
C PRO A 241 -5.10 34.10 -21.24
N GLU A 242 -4.93 35.15 -20.43
CA GLU A 242 -3.76 35.40 -19.61
C GLU A 242 -3.53 34.33 -18.53
N ASN A 243 -4.56 33.59 -18.14
CA ASN A 243 -4.45 32.52 -17.15
C ASN A 243 -3.78 31.26 -17.71
N ALA A 244 -3.73 31.09 -19.04
CA ALA A 244 -3.03 30.01 -19.71
C ALA A 244 -1.53 30.29 -19.91
N SER A 245 -1.05 31.50 -19.58
CA SER A 245 0.33 31.93 -19.84
C SER A 245 1.34 31.34 -18.83
N GLN A 246 1.69 30.08 -19.02
CA GLN A 246 2.64 29.32 -18.20
C GLN A 246 3.52 28.41 -19.08
N ILE A 247 4.58 27.84 -18.50
CA ILE A 247 5.39 26.79 -19.13
C ILE A 247 5.07 25.44 -18.50
N ILE A 248 4.74 24.45 -19.32
CA ILE A 248 4.51 23.07 -18.87
C ILE A 248 5.80 22.26 -18.94
N LEU A 249 6.05 21.52 -17.87
CA LEU A 249 7.02 20.44 -17.78
C LEU A 249 6.30 19.10 -17.72
N SER A 250 6.86 18.08 -18.37
CA SER A 250 6.34 16.70 -18.31
C SER A 250 6.67 15.99 -16.98
N SER A 251 7.64 16.52 -16.23
CA SER A 251 8.17 15.95 -14.99
C SER A 251 8.78 17.06 -14.14
N PRO A 252 8.82 16.95 -12.80
CA PRO A 252 9.56 17.87 -11.93
C PRO A 252 11.08 17.66 -11.99
N VAL A 253 11.58 16.60 -12.64
CA VAL A 253 13.02 16.29 -12.70
C VAL A 253 13.61 16.90 -13.97
N LEU A 254 14.44 17.92 -13.80
CA LEU A 254 15.11 18.63 -14.88
C LEU A 254 16.54 18.09 -15.07
N ASN A 255 16.98 18.01 -16.32
CA ASN A 255 18.41 17.99 -16.61
C ASN A 255 18.99 19.42 -16.71
N GLU A 256 20.31 19.52 -16.81
CA GLU A 256 21.00 20.82 -16.82
C GLU A 256 20.57 21.69 -18.01
N GLY A 257 20.42 21.12 -19.21
CA GLY A 257 20.01 21.88 -20.39
C GLY A 257 18.55 22.34 -20.37
N GLU A 258 17.67 21.57 -19.72
CA GLU A 258 16.28 21.96 -19.44
C GLU A 258 16.21 23.13 -18.46
N LEU A 259 17.05 23.13 -17.41
CA LEU A 259 17.17 24.27 -16.50
C LEU A 259 17.66 25.53 -17.22
N GLU A 260 18.71 25.42 -18.04
CA GLU A 260 19.22 26.55 -18.84
C GLU A 260 18.14 27.14 -19.77
N SER A 261 17.28 26.30 -20.32
CA SER A 261 16.16 26.73 -21.17
C SER A 261 15.13 27.56 -20.39
N LEU A 262 14.91 27.25 -19.11
CA LEU A 262 14.02 28.02 -18.22
C LEU A 262 14.69 29.33 -17.74
N LEU A 263 16.00 29.31 -17.50
CA LEU A 263 16.78 30.51 -17.16
C LEU A 263 16.75 31.54 -18.30
N ALA A 264 16.81 31.08 -19.55
CA ALA A 264 16.77 31.92 -20.73
C ALA A 264 15.37 32.42 -21.12
N ASP A 265 14.29 32.00 -20.44
CA ASP A 265 12.93 32.39 -20.81
C ASP A 265 12.63 33.86 -20.46
N PRO A 266 12.30 34.72 -21.45
CA PRO A 266 12.15 36.15 -21.22
C PRO A 266 10.90 36.53 -20.40
N GLN A 267 9.88 35.68 -20.33
CA GLN A 267 8.64 35.98 -19.60
C GLN A 267 8.74 35.60 -18.12
N LEU A 268 9.56 34.61 -17.78
CA LEU A 268 9.72 34.17 -16.40
C LEU A 268 10.50 35.18 -15.54
N LYS A 269 11.38 36.00 -16.14
CA LYS A 269 12.24 36.95 -15.41
C LYS A 269 12.95 36.26 -14.23
N THR A 270 13.64 35.17 -14.54
CA THR A 270 14.18 34.25 -13.54
C THR A 270 15.22 34.91 -12.63
N GLN A 271 15.13 34.68 -11.32
CA GLN A 271 16.13 35.11 -10.35
C GLN A 271 16.83 33.89 -9.74
N VAL A 272 18.15 33.81 -9.87
CA VAL A 272 18.97 32.80 -9.19
C VAL A 272 19.39 33.33 -7.82
N LEU A 273 19.16 32.55 -6.77
CA LEU A 273 19.46 32.89 -5.38
C LEU A 273 20.40 31.83 -4.78
N PRO A 274 21.63 32.21 -4.38
CA PRO A 274 22.61 31.26 -3.84
C PRO A 274 22.23 30.82 -2.42
N THR A 275 22.40 29.53 -2.11
CA THR A 275 22.02 28.94 -0.82
C THR A 275 23.24 28.53 0.01
N PHE A 276 24.06 29.50 0.42
CA PHE A 276 25.23 29.30 1.28
C PHE A 276 25.20 30.23 2.49
N PHE A 277 25.57 29.72 3.67
CA PHE A 277 25.70 30.53 4.88
C PHE A 277 27.16 30.76 5.26
N ASP A 278 27.46 31.89 5.89
CA ASP A 278 28.82 32.35 6.19
C ASP A 278 29.17 32.12 7.66
N ILE A 279 30.22 31.34 7.91
CA ILE A 279 30.67 31.00 9.27
C ILE A 279 31.91 31.78 9.72
N ARG A 280 32.39 32.78 8.95
CA ARG A 280 33.58 33.58 9.31
C ARG A 280 33.46 34.32 10.64
N LYS A 281 32.23 34.62 11.07
CA LYS A 281 31.91 35.26 12.36
C LYS A 281 31.44 34.27 13.44
N GLY A 282 31.58 32.96 13.19
CA GLY A 282 31.02 31.90 14.03
C GLY A 282 29.80 31.24 13.40
N VAL A 283 29.51 30.00 13.81
CA VAL A 283 28.38 29.21 13.30
C VAL A 283 27.04 29.63 13.92
N GLU A 284 27.06 30.14 15.15
CA GLU A 284 25.85 30.47 15.93
C GLU A 284 25.03 31.58 15.26
N GLY A 285 23.74 31.31 15.06
CA GLY A 285 22.77 32.14 14.36
C GLY A 285 23.07 32.39 12.87
N SER A 286 24.12 31.80 12.30
CA SER A 286 24.55 32.08 10.92
C SER A 286 23.55 31.54 9.89
N LEU A 287 23.03 30.33 10.13
CA LEU A 287 22.07 29.66 9.27
C LEU A 287 20.73 30.41 9.25
N GLU A 288 20.15 30.66 10.42
CA GLU A 288 18.87 31.37 10.57
C GLU A 288 18.91 32.77 9.91
N LYS A 289 19.92 33.58 10.23
CA LYS A 289 20.09 34.93 9.63
C LYS A 289 20.23 34.88 8.11
N THR A 290 20.83 33.81 7.58
CA THR A 290 20.99 33.66 6.13
C THR A 290 19.69 33.21 5.48
N LEU A 291 18.91 32.35 6.12
CA LEU A 291 17.56 31.99 5.66
C LEU A 291 16.64 33.20 5.62
N ILE A 292 16.65 34.06 6.65
CA ILE A 292 15.85 35.29 6.67
C ILE A 292 16.23 36.19 5.48
N ARG A 293 17.53 36.42 5.24
CA ARG A 293 18.00 37.19 4.08
C ARG A 293 17.62 36.56 2.74
N LEU A 294 17.63 35.23 2.65
CA LEU A 294 17.20 34.52 1.45
C LEU A 294 15.70 34.74 1.19
N CYS A 295 14.88 34.69 2.24
CA CYS A 295 13.46 34.99 2.18
C CYS A 295 13.21 36.44 1.72
N ASP A 296 13.92 37.42 2.29
CA ASP A 296 13.80 38.82 1.91
C ASP A 296 14.18 39.05 0.43
N ALA A 297 15.27 38.44 -0.04
CA ALA A 297 15.71 38.53 -1.43
C ALA A 297 14.71 37.86 -2.40
N ALA A 298 14.10 36.75 -1.98
CA ALA A 298 13.05 36.08 -2.75
C ALA A 298 11.78 36.94 -2.85
N ASP A 299 11.34 37.55 -1.74
CA ASP A 299 10.21 38.48 -1.72
C ASP A 299 10.47 39.67 -2.68
N GLU A 300 11.62 40.33 -2.55
CA GLU A 300 12.01 41.46 -3.39
C GLU A 300 12.00 41.08 -4.88
N ALA A 301 12.60 39.94 -5.24
CA ALA A 301 12.63 39.45 -6.62
C ALA A 301 11.21 39.24 -7.19
N VAL A 302 10.29 38.68 -6.40
CA VAL A 302 8.90 38.44 -6.83
C VAL A 302 8.13 39.73 -6.95
N ARG A 303 8.30 40.70 -6.03
CA ARG A 303 7.69 42.03 -6.15
C ARG A 303 8.19 42.80 -7.38
N ASN A 304 9.46 42.58 -7.76
CA ASN A 304 10.05 43.10 -8.98
C ASN A 304 9.61 42.34 -10.25
N GLY A 305 8.72 41.36 -10.11
CA GLY A 305 8.04 40.68 -11.22
C GLY A 305 8.69 39.37 -11.64
N SER A 306 9.60 38.80 -10.85
CA SER A 306 10.14 37.46 -11.10
C SER A 306 9.05 36.39 -10.92
N GLN A 307 8.84 35.58 -11.96
CA GLN A 307 7.89 34.45 -11.96
C GLN A 307 8.59 33.09 -11.77
N LEU A 308 9.92 33.09 -11.68
CA LEU A 308 10.70 31.90 -11.36
C LEU A 308 11.88 32.26 -10.45
N LEU A 309 11.93 31.63 -9.28
CA LEU A 309 13.07 31.64 -8.38
C LEU A 309 13.84 30.32 -8.53
N VAL A 310 15.15 30.39 -8.72
CA VAL A 310 16.05 29.22 -8.71
C VAL A 310 16.92 29.31 -7.47
N LEU A 311 16.67 28.45 -6.48
CA LEU A 311 17.51 28.32 -5.30
C LEU A 311 18.65 27.36 -5.64
N SER A 312 19.90 27.82 -5.60
CA SER A 312 21.05 27.06 -6.09
C SER A 312 22.19 26.96 -5.09
N ASP A 313 22.67 25.74 -4.87
CA ASP A 313 23.92 25.44 -4.16
C ASP A 313 25.08 25.13 -5.12
N ARG A 314 24.90 25.43 -6.42
CA ARG A 314 25.96 25.30 -7.42
C ARG A 314 27.02 26.38 -7.24
N SER A 315 28.28 25.96 -7.21
CA SER A 315 29.44 26.86 -7.11
C SER A 315 30.63 26.26 -7.86
N ASP A 316 31.31 27.08 -8.66
CA ASP A 316 32.54 26.69 -9.36
C ASP A 316 33.72 26.50 -8.37
N GLU A 317 33.75 27.30 -7.30
CA GLU A 317 34.79 27.28 -6.27
C GLU A 317 34.16 27.30 -4.87
N PRO A 318 33.73 26.13 -4.32
CA PRO A 318 33.17 26.08 -2.98
C PRO A 318 34.22 26.45 -1.93
N GLU A 319 33.86 27.36 -1.01
CA GLU A 319 34.75 27.87 0.04
C GLU A 319 34.55 27.10 1.37
N ALA A 320 35.65 26.80 2.08
CA ALA A 320 35.58 26.10 3.37
C ALA A 320 34.77 26.85 4.45
N THR A 321 34.73 28.19 4.38
CA THR A 321 34.01 29.06 5.33
C THR A 321 32.57 29.38 4.91
N ARG A 322 32.07 28.75 3.84
CA ARG A 322 30.70 28.97 3.36
C ARG A 322 30.00 27.65 3.05
N PRO A 323 29.53 26.91 4.07
CA PRO A 323 28.76 25.69 3.84
C PRO A 323 27.44 25.97 3.13
N ALA A 324 26.99 24.99 2.35
CA ALA A 324 25.66 25.05 1.74
C ALA A 324 24.57 24.93 2.80
N ILE A 325 23.51 25.74 2.64
CA ILE A 325 22.26 25.56 3.38
C ILE A 325 21.63 24.25 2.89
N PRO A 326 21.15 23.36 3.77
CA PRO A 326 20.35 22.21 3.33
C PRO A 326 19.21 22.68 2.43
N ILE A 327 19.19 22.25 1.18
CA ILE A 327 18.31 22.83 0.16
C ILE A 327 16.82 22.69 0.52
N LEU A 328 16.44 21.61 1.23
CA LEU A 328 15.09 21.43 1.75
C LEU A 328 14.67 22.56 2.71
N LEU A 329 15.58 23.02 3.56
CA LEU A 329 15.35 24.11 4.50
C LEU A 329 15.19 25.45 3.77
N ALA A 330 16.02 25.69 2.76
CA ALA A 330 15.94 26.89 1.91
C ALA A 330 14.62 26.96 1.13
N VAL A 331 14.23 25.86 0.47
CA VAL A 331 12.95 25.77 -0.27
C VAL A 331 11.78 25.99 0.68
N GLY A 332 11.74 25.30 1.82
CA GLY A 332 10.67 25.43 2.80
C GLY A 332 10.53 26.84 3.36
N ALA A 333 11.64 27.47 3.75
CA ALA A 333 11.64 28.85 4.27
C ALA A 333 11.09 29.85 3.26
N VAL A 334 11.62 29.82 2.02
CA VAL A 334 11.16 30.73 0.94
C VAL A 334 9.69 30.45 0.61
N HIS A 335 9.28 29.18 0.53
CA HIS A 335 7.90 28.81 0.26
C HIS A 335 6.93 29.38 1.30
N GLN A 336 7.21 29.18 2.59
CA GLN A 336 6.37 29.66 3.68
C GLN A 336 6.34 31.19 3.77
N HIS A 337 7.49 31.84 3.61
CA HIS A 337 7.58 33.29 3.60
C HIS A 337 6.73 33.90 2.46
N LEU A 338 6.84 33.38 1.25
CA LEU A 338 6.05 33.84 0.12
C LEU A 338 4.54 33.58 0.31
N ILE A 339 4.14 32.50 0.99
CA ILE A 339 2.73 32.28 1.35
C ILE A 339 2.25 33.36 2.30
N GLN A 340 2.99 33.60 3.39
CA GLN A 340 2.63 34.55 4.43
C GLN A 340 2.49 35.98 3.90
N ASN A 341 3.27 36.33 2.88
CA ASN A 341 3.24 37.65 2.25
C ASN A 341 2.29 37.75 1.03
N GLY A 342 1.53 36.70 0.72
CA GLY A 342 0.59 36.67 -0.41
C GLY A 342 1.27 36.65 -1.80
N LEU A 343 2.54 36.27 -1.86
CA LEU A 343 3.37 36.30 -3.06
C LEU A 343 3.54 34.94 -3.74
N ARG A 344 3.27 33.82 -3.04
CA ARG A 344 3.60 32.46 -3.54
C ARG A 344 2.94 32.12 -4.88
N MET A 345 1.76 32.67 -5.18
CA MET A 345 1.07 32.48 -6.47
C MET A 345 1.72 33.26 -7.62
N SER A 346 2.59 34.23 -7.34
CA SER A 346 3.24 35.06 -8.37
C SER A 346 4.50 34.44 -8.97
N THR A 347 5.01 33.33 -8.41
CA THR A 347 6.27 32.71 -8.85
C THR A 347 6.28 31.19 -8.66
N SER A 348 7.16 30.51 -9.36
CA SER A 348 7.54 29.11 -9.11
C SER A 348 8.92 29.03 -8.45
N ILE A 349 9.20 27.92 -7.75
CA ILE A 349 10.49 27.69 -7.08
C ILE A 349 11.14 26.47 -7.71
N ILE A 350 12.38 26.58 -8.17
CA ILE A 350 13.21 25.45 -8.62
C ILE A 350 14.39 25.28 -7.67
N ALA A 351 14.68 24.03 -7.31
CA ALA A 351 15.90 23.67 -6.59
C ALA A 351 16.96 23.17 -7.58
N ASP A 352 18.06 23.91 -7.75
CA ASP A 352 19.25 23.47 -8.47
C ASP A 352 20.30 23.02 -7.45
N THR A 353 20.38 21.70 -7.22
CA THR A 353 21.03 21.20 -6.00
C THR A 353 21.91 19.97 -6.18
N ALA A 354 23.03 19.97 -5.47
CA ALA A 354 23.85 18.79 -5.27
C ALA A 354 23.24 17.78 -4.28
N GLN A 355 22.46 18.21 -3.29
CA GLN A 355 22.00 17.38 -2.17
C GLN A 355 20.69 16.60 -2.46
N CYS A 356 20.39 16.27 -3.72
CA CYS A 356 19.18 15.54 -4.10
C CYS A 356 19.49 14.37 -5.05
N PHE A 357 19.30 13.13 -4.58
CA PHE A 357 19.64 11.93 -5.35
C PHE A 357 18.71 10.73 -5.13
N SER A 358 17.92 10.70 -4.05
CA SER A 358 16.97 9.61 -3.77
C SER A 358 15.54 10.04 -4.06
N THR A 359 14.64 9.10 -4.34
CA THR A 359 13.20 9.36 -4.58
C THR A 359 12.56 10.16 -3.45
N HIS A 360 12.97 9.92 -2.20
CA HIS A 360 12.49 10.64 -1.04
C HIS A 360 12.93 12.11 -1.02
N HIS A 361 14.15 12.43 -1.47
CA HIS A 361 14.64 13.81 -1.49
C HIS A 361 13.81 14.68 -2.45
N PHE A 362 13.50 14.15 -3.63
CA PHE A 362 12.60 14.82 -4.58
C PHE A 362 11.21 15.01 -3.97
N ALA A 363 10.66 13.98 -3.32
CA ALA A 363 9.35 14.07 -2.69
C ALA A 363 9.30 15.14 -1.58
N CYS A 364 10.31 15.20 -0.70
CA CYS A 364 10.38 16.24 0.32
C CYS A 364 10.45 17.64 -0.31
N LEU A 365 11.34 17.86 -1.27
CA LEU A 365 11.47 19.18 -1.91
C LEU A 365 10.15 19.65 -2.53
N ILE A 366 9.45 18.75 -3.23
CA ILE A 366 8.17 19.07 -3.86
C ILE A 366 7.08 19.28 -2.80
N GLY A 367 6.99 18.40 -1.81
CA GLY A 367 6.01 18.49 -0.72
C GLY A 367 6.13 19.75 0.12
N TYR A 368 7.31 20.38 0.13
CA TYR A 368 7.59 21.66 0.80
C TYR A 368 7.72 22.86 -0.15
N GLY A 369 7.33 22.71 -1.42
CA GLY A 369 7.00 23.84 -2.29
C GLY A 369 7.88 24.05 -3.52
N ALA A 370 8.86 23.17 -3.80
CA ALA A 370 9.58 23.17 -5.08
C ALA A 370 8.66 22.72 -6.22
N SER A 371 8.60 23.50 -7.29
CA SER A 371 7.91 23.14 -8.52
C SER A 371 8.70 22.11 -9.33
N ALA A 372 10.03 22.26 -9.42
CA ALA A 372 10.92 21.33 -10.12
C ALA A 372 12.32 21.32 -9.51
N ILE A 373 13.13 20.32 -9.84
CA ILE A 373 14.45 20.06 -9.26
C ILE A 373 15.44 19.69 -10.36
N CYS A 374 16.59 20.35 -10.39
CA CYS A 374 17.77 19.97 -11.16
C CYS A 374 18.80 19.31 -10.22
N PRO A 375 18.92 17.96 -10.21
CA PRO A 375 19.79 17.23 -9.29
C PRO A 375 21.21 17.10 -9.87
N TYR A 376 21.88 18.22 -10.09
CA TYR A 376 23.06 18.28 -10.98
C TYR A 376 24.21 17.35 -10.56
N LEU A 377 24.46 17.21 -9.25
CA LEU A 377 25.53 16.34 -8.77
C LEU A 377 25.18 14.85 -8.88
N ALA A 378 23.89 14.50 -8.78
CA ALA A 378 23.44 13.13 -9.00
C ALA A 378 23.58 12.72 -10.48
N LEU A 379 23.27 13.65 -11.40
CA LEU A 379 23.49 13.44 -12.83
C LEU A 379 24.98 13.30 -13.16
N GLU A 380 25.83 14.16 -12.60
CA GLU A 380 27.28 14.03 -12.72
C GLU A 380 27.78 12.69 -12.14
N THR A 381 27.26 12.27 -10.99
CA THR A 381 27.59 10.96 -10.38
C THR A 381 27.22 9.79 -11.30
N CYS A 382 26.08 9.87 -12.01
CA CYS A 382 25.70 8.87 -13.01
C CYS A 382 26.72 8.81 -14.17
N ARG A 383 27.19 9.97 -14.65
CA ARG A 383 28.20 10.06 -15.72
C ARG A 383 29.52 9.45 -15.28
N GLN A 384 29.98 9.78 -14.07
CA GLN A 384 31.23 9.26 -13.48
C GLN A 384 31.16 7.74 -13.25
N TRP A 385 30.07 7.24 -12.65
CA TRP A 385 29.86 5.81 -12.45
C TRP A 385 29.94 5.03 -13.76
N ARG A 386 29.27 5.54 -14.80
CA ARG A 386 29.23 4.90 -16.11
C ARG A 386 30.61 4.81 -16.76
N LEU A 387 31.47 5.82 -16.57
CA LEU A 387 32.83 5.86 -17.11
C LEU A 387 33.85 5.10 -16.27
N SER A 388 33.51 4.71 -15.04
CA SER A 388 34.43 3.98 -14.17
C SER A 388 34.91 2.65 -14.78
N THR A 389 36.19 2.34 -14.58
CA THR A 389 36.80 1.10 -15.10
C THR A 389 36.07 -0.16 -14.64
N LYS A 390 35.58 -0.15 -13.39
CA LYS A 390 34.79 -1.25 -12.82
C LYS A 390 33.50 -1.48 -13.61
N THR A 391 32.73 -0.43 -13.85
CA THR A 391 31.45 -0.50 -14.59
C THR A 391 31.66 -0.92 -16.03
N VAL A 392 32.66 -0.36 -16.72
CA VAL A 392 33.02 -0.75 -18.09
C VAL A 392 33.36 -2.25 -18.18
N ASN A 393 34.12 -2.77 -17.21
CA ASN A 393 34.47 -4.19 -17.16
C ASN A 393 33.26 -5.08 -16.85
N LEU A 394 32.35 -4.65 -15.96
CA LEU A 394 31.12 -5.40 -15.67
C LEU A 394 30.21 -5.50 -16.89
N MET A 395 30.06 -4.41 -17.66
CA MET A 395 29.31 -4.40 -18.92
C MET A 395 29.96 -5.29 -19.97
N ARG A 396 31.29 -5.15 -20.16
CA ARG A 396 32.06 -5.97 -21.12
C ARG A 396 31.93 -7.46 -20.84
N ASN A 397 31.88 -7.85 -19.57
CA ASN A 397 31.77 -9.23 -19.13
C ASN A 397 30.32 -9.73 -19.00
N GLY A 398 29.32 -8.95 -19.44
CA GLY A 398 27.89 -9.33 -19.39
C GLY A 398 27.30 -9.45 -17.99
N LYS A 399 27.98 -8.94 -16.95
CA LYS A 399 27.51 -8.98 -15.54
C LYS A 399 26.50 -7.89 -15.21
N MET A 400 26.32 -6.93 -16.10
CA MET A 400 25.31 -5.87 -15.99
C MET A 400 24.86 -5.42 -17.39
N PRO A 401 23.68 -4.78 -17.52
CA PRO A 401 23.22 -4.25 -18.80
C PRO A 401 24.17 -3.19 -19.37
N THR A 402 24.39 -3.23 -20.68
CA THR A 402 25.11 -2.17 -21.40
C THR A 402 24.21 -0.94 -21.53
N VAL A 403 24.63 0.18 -20.93
CA VAL A 403 23.93 1.47 -21.06
C VAL A 403 24.90 2.54 -21.61
N THR A 404 24.41 3.60 -22.24
CA THR A 404 25.23 4.79 -22.59
C THR A 404 25.26 5.79 -21.44
N ILE A 405 26.06 6.86 -21.56
CA ILE A 405 26.12 7.94 -20.55
C ILE A 405 24.78 8.65 -20.46
N GLU A 406 24.15 8.93 -21.59
CA GLU A 406 22.80 9.54 -21.64
C GLU A 406 21.75 8.57 -21.12
N GLN A 407 21.86 7.28 -21.44
CA GLN A 407 20.90 6.29 -20.96
C GLN A 407 20.98 6.09 -19.45
N ALA A 408 22.17 6.16 -18.84
CA ALA A 408 22.32 6.09 -17.39
C ALA A 408 21.55 7.22 -16.67
N GLN A 409 21.66 8.45 -17.19
CA GLN A 409 20.92 9.60 -16.66
C GLN A 409 19.41 9.50 -16.91
N LYS A 410 18.99 9.06 -18.11
CA LYS A 410 17.57 8.78 -18.42
C LYS A 410 16.98 7.73 -17.49
N ASN A 411 17.73 6.67 -17.21
CA ASN A 411 17.33 5.62 -16.28
C ASN A 411 17.18 6.19 -14.87
N PHE A 412 18.14 6.99 -14.39
CA PHE A 412 18.04 7.68 -13.11
C PHE A 412 16.74 8.51 -13.04
N ASN A 413 16.48 9.38 -14.03
CA ASN A 413 15.25 10.17 -14.07
C ASN A 413 13.99 9.30 -14.10
N LYS A 414 13.99 8.18 -14.85
CA LYS A 414 12.88 7.22 -14.88
C LYS A 414 12.64 6.57 -13.52
N ALA A 415 13.69 6.23 -12.80
CA ALA A 415 13.59 5.66 -11.46
C ALA A 415 13.00 6.67 -10.48
N VAL A 416 13.43 7.93 -10.57
CA VAL A 416 12.92 9.03 -9.73
C VAL A 416 11.44 9.29 -10.02
N THR A 417 11.04 9.43 -11.29
CA THR A 417 9.63 9.67 -11.64
C THR A 417 8.72 8.52 -11.24
N SER A 418 9.16 7.27 -11.45
CA SER A 418 8.42 6.09 -10.97
C SER A 418 8.31 6.07 -9.43
N GLY A 419 9.39 6.46 -8.74
CA GLY A 419 9.41 6.57 -7.29
C GLY A 419 8.52 7.69 -6.74
N LEU A 420 8.41 8.83 -7.45
CA LEU A 420 7.48 9.90 -7.09
C LEU A 420 6.03 9.44 -7.21
N LEU A 421 5.66 8.83 -8.33
CA LEU A 421 4.32 8.25 -8.49
C LEU A 421 4.00 7.26 -7.35
N LYS A 422 4.96 6.42 -6.99
CA LYS A 422 4.81 5.53 -5.83
C LYS A 422 4.57 6.30 -4.53
N ILE A 423 5.37 7.31 -4.21
CA ILE A 423 5.23 8.08 -2.97
C ILE A 423 3.87 8.81 -2.91
N LEU A 424 3.44 9.44 -4.02
CA LEU A 424 2.12 10.06 -4.13
C LEU A 424 0.99 9.04 -3.88
N SER A 425 1.11 7.87 -4.51
CA SER A 425 0.10 6.81 -4.44
C SER A 425 -0.10 6.26 -3.03
N LYS A 426 0.91 6.35 -2.14
CA LYS A 426 0.80 5.89 -0.74
C LYS A 426 -0.33 6.58 0.01
N MET A 427 -0.61 7.85 -0.30
CA MET A 427 -1.70 8.64 0.29
C MET A 427 -2.95 8.66 -0.60
N GLY A 428 -2.96 7.93 -1.71
CA GLY A 428 -4.03 8.00 -2.71
C GLY A 428 -4.04 9.32 -3.49
N ILE A 429 -2.91 10.02 -3.58
CA ILE A 429 -2.76 11.23 -4.38
C ILE A 429 -2.33 10.83 -5.79
N SER A 430 -3.00 11.40 -6.79
CA SER A 430 -2.78 11.06 -8.18
C SER A 430 -2.01 12.13 -8.95
N LEU A 431 -2.11 13.41 -8.55
CA LEU A 431 -1.45 14.53 -9.23
C LEU A 431 -0.32 15.14 -8.39
N LEU A 432 0.82 15.37 -9.02
CA LEU A 432 1.92 16.09 -8.40
C LEU A 432 1.58 17.53 -8.02
N SER A 433 0.69 18.18 -8.79
CA SER A 433 0.20 19.53 -8.48
C SER A 433 -0.51 19.59 -7.12
N SER A 434 -1.26 18.55 -6.76
CA SER A 434 -1.93 18.42 -5.46
C SER A 434 -0.97 18.01 -4.34
N TYR A 435 0.13 17.33 -4.67
CA TYR A 435 1.16 16.95 -3.70
C TYR A 435 2.11 18.11 -3.35
N CYS A 436 2.35 19.02 -4.30
CA CYS A 436 3.25 20.15 -4.15
C CYS A 436 2.75 21.10 -3.04
N GLY A 437 3.58 21.31 -2.02
CA GLY A 437 3.23 22.13 -0.85
C GLY A 437 2.25 21.48 0.14
N ALA A 438 1.80 20.23 -0.09
CA ALA A 438 0.82 19.55 0.77
C ALA A 438 1.42 18.99 2.07
N GLN A 439 2.76 18.92 2.18
CA GLN A 439 3.48 18.47 3.38
C GLN A 439 3.02 17.09 3.88
N ILE A 440 3.01 16.07 3.00
CA ILE A 440 2.62 14.69 3.31
C ILE A 440 3.75 13.96 4.07
N PHE A 441 4.22 14.56 5.15
CA PHE A 441 5.32 14.12 5.97
C PHE A 441 5.05 14.35 7.45
N GLU A 442 5.69 13.55 8.29
CA GLU A 442 5.81 13.75 9.72
C GLU A 442 7.28 13.93 10.09
N VAL A 443 7.56 14.80 11.06
CA VAL A 443 8.91 15.18 11.44
C VAL A 443 9.26 14.56 12.78
N TYR A 444 10.42 13.91 12.85
CA TYR A 444 10.97 13.35 14.09
C TYR A 444 12.32 13.96 14.39
N GLY A 445 12.37 14.90 15.33
CA GLY A 445 13.64 15.43 15.83
C GLY A 445 14.01 16.83 15.34
N LEU A 446 13.06 17.66 14.91
CA LEU A 446 13.29 19.08 14.64
C LEU A 446 12.54 19.96 15.63
N SER A 447 13.20 21.03 16.07
CA SER A 447 12.62 21.99 17.01
C SER A 447 11.43 22.74 16.39
N LYS A 448 10.59 23.29 17.27
CA LYS A 448 9.43 24.10 16.86
C LYS A 448 9.84 25.32 16.02
N GLU A 449 10.93 26.00 16.36
CA GLU A 449 11.41 27.17 15.60
C GLU A 449 11.78 26.82 14.15
N VAL A 450 12.42 25.67 13.91
CA VAL A 450 12.77 25.21 12.56
C VAL A 450 11.51 24.87 11.76
N VAL A 451 10.59 24.14 12.39
CA VAL A 451 9.30 23.78 11.78
C VAL A 451 8.47 25.02 11.47
N ASP A 452 8.35 25.98 12.39
CA ASP A 452 7.52 27.17 12.20
C ASP A 452 8.05 28.09 11.09
N LEU A 453 9.38 28.18 10.91
CA LEU A 453 9.98 28.99 9.84
C LEU A 453 9.87 28.32 8.46
N SER A 454 10.20 27.03 8.36
CA SER A 454 10.43 26.37 7.07
C SER A 454 9.37 25.33 6.69
N PHE A 455 8.68 24.74 7.65
CA PHE A 455 7.82 23.56 7.45
C PHE A 455 6.47 23.70 8.17
N ARG A 456 5.97 24.95 8.26
CA ARG A 456 4.79 25.29 9.05
C ARG A 456 3.58 24.44 8.65
N GLY A 457 3.01 23.75 9.63
CA GLY A 457 1.89 22.82 9.46
C GLY A 457 2.27 21.34 9.59
N SER A 458 3.56 21.00 9.46
CA SER A 458 4.05 19.64 9.69
C SER A 458 4.00 19.25 11.17
N VAL A 459 3.66 18.00 11.45
CA VAL A 459 3.64 17.45 12.81
C VAL A 459 5.08 17.15 13.27
N SER A 460 5.46 17.65 14.44
CA SER A 460 6.76 17.38 15.11
C SER A 460 6.57 17.27 16.63
N SER A 461 5.97 16.16 17.08
CA SER A 461 5.47 16.03 18.46
C SER A 461 6.55 15.93 19.53
N ILE A 462 7.80 15.66 19.16
CA ILE A 462 8.91 15.41 20.10
C ILE A 462 9.98 16.52 20.12
N GLY A 463 9.83 17.58 19.33
CA GLY A 463 10.88 18.61 19.20
C GLY A 463 12.22 18.05 18.70
N GLY A 464 13.32 18.76 18.94
CA GLY A 464 14.67 18.32 18.56
C GLY A 464 15.57 19.44 18.05
N LEU A 465 16.27 19.21 16.93
CA LEU A 465 17.37 20.05 16.46
C LEU A 465 16.95 21.50 16.20
N THR A 466 17.75 22.43 16.72
CA THR A 466 17.70 23.88 16.45
C THR A 466 18.42 24.26 15.15
N PHE A 467 18.30 25.53 14.71
CA PHE A 467 19.07 26.02 13.57
C PHE A 467 20.58 25.88 13.76
N ASP A 468 21.09 26.12 14.97
CA ASP A 468 22.51 26.01 15.26
C ASP A 468 22.99 24.56 15.22
N GLU A 469 22.17 23.61 15.68
CA GLU A 469 22.48 22.18 15.62
C GLU A 469 22.49 21.68 14.16
N LEU A 470 21.53 22.12 13.34
CA LEU A 470 21.52 21.84 11.90
C LEU A 470 22.71 22.46 11.16
N ALA A 471 23.12 23.68 11.55
CA ALA A 471 24.29 24.33 10.99
C ALA A 471 25.57 23.55 11.30
N ARG A 472 25.71 23.03 12.54
CA ARG A 472 26.84 22.17 12.94
C ARG A 472 26.82 20.81 12.22
N GLU A 473 25.65 20.20 12.06
CA GLU A 473 25.53 18.94 11.30
C GLU A 473 25.93 19.14 9.83
N SER A 474 25.46 20.21 9.19
CA SER A 474 25.85 20.57 7.81
C SER A 474 27.36 20.86 7.70
N LEU A 475 27.91 21.59 8.67
CA LEU A 475 29.34 21.89 8.75
C LEU A 475 30.20 20.62 8.87
N SER A 476 29.69 19.57 9.51
CA SER A 476 30.44 18.32 9.70
C SER A 476 30.78 17.63 8.36
N PHE A 477 29.89 17.69 7.38
CA PHE A 477 30.15 17.23 6.01
C PHE A 477 31.16 18.14 5.30
N TRP A 478 30.98 19.45 5.45
CA TRP A 478 31.87 20.46 4.86
C TRP A 478 33.31 20.30 5.35
N VAL A 479 33.54 20.19 6.67
CA VAL A 479 34.88 20.02 7.23
C VAL A 479 35.57 18.78 6.68
N LYS A 480 34.86 17.66 6.54
CA LYS A 480 35.41 16.42 5.96
C LYS A 480 35.83 16.59 4.49
N ALA A 481 35.06 17.34 3.71
CA ALA A 481 35.34 17.58 2.29
C ALA A 481 36.54 18.48 2.03
N PHE A 482 36.87 19.37 2.98
CA PHE A 482 37.99 20.32 2.87
C PHE A 482 39.24 19.90 3.65
N SER A 483 39.25 18.71 4.27
CA SER A 483 40.42 18.18 4.98
C SER A 483 41.25 17.25 4.08
N GLU A 484 42.57 17.50 4.02
CA GLU A 484 43.52 16.71 3.20
C GLU A 484 43.60 15.23 3.64
N ASP A 485 43.32 14.92 4.91
CA ASP A 485 43.39 13.57 5.46
C ASP A 485 42.17 12.69 5.12
N THR A 486 41.00 13.29 4.88
CA THR A 486 39.72 12.58 4.67
C THR A 486 39.22 12.57 3.22
N ALA A 487 39.82 13.34 2.32
CA ALA A 487 39.36 13.53 0.93
C ALA A 487 39.69 12.39 -0.04
N LYS A 488 39.90 11.14 0.41
CA LYS A 488 40.38 10.03 -0.45
C LYS A 488 39.30 9.08 -0.96
N ARG A 489 38.14 9.00 -0.30
CA ARG A 489 36.98 8.19 -0.71
C ARG A 489 35.72 8.59 0.07
N LEU A 490 34.55 8.26 -0.45
CA LEU A 490 33.30 8.38 0.31
C LEU A 490 33.29 7.44 1.51
N GLU A 491 32.82 7.95 2.64
CA GLU A 491 32.62 7.16 3.85
C GLU A 491 31.47 6.16 3.64
N ASN A 492 31.59 4.96 4.22
CA ASN A 492 30.50 4.00 4.27
C ASN A 492 29.98 4.00 5.70
N PHE A 493 28.84 4.64 5.93
CA PHE A 493 28.28 4.77 7.27
C PHE A 493 27.66 3.47 7.77
N GLY A 494 27.28 2.54 6.89
CA GLY A 494 26.55 1.33 7.27
C GLY A 494 25.09 1.63 7.61
N PHE A 495 24.45 2.56 6.90
CA PHE A 495 23.04 2.90 7.13
C PHE A 495 22.09 1.83 6.57
N ILE A 496 22.42 1.22 5.44
CA ILE A 496 21.53 0.22 4.80
C ILE A 496 21.94 -1.19 5.24
N GLN A 497 23.24 -1.47 5.24
CA GLN A 497 23.78 -2.77 5.62
C GLN A 497 24.82 -2.63 6.73
N PHE A 498 24.68 -3.49 7.75
CA PHE A 498 25.63 -3.55 8.86
C PHE A 498 27.09 -3.64 8.40
N ARG A 499 27.92 -2.76 8.97
CA ARG A 499 29.38 -2.73 8.80
C ARG A 499 30.07 -2.60 10.16
N PRO A 500 31.16 -3.34 10.41
CA PRO A 500 32.01 -3.07 11.58
C PRO A 500 32.48 -1.62 11.57
N GLY A 501 32.26 -0.90 12.68
CA GLY A 501 32.63 0.51 12.82
C GLY A 501 31.69 1.52 12.13
N GLY A 502 30.59 1.05 11.53
CA GLY A 502 29.53 1.89 10.96
C GLY A 502 28.49 2.32 12.00
N GLU A 503 27.28 2.58 11.53
CA GLU A 503 26.08 2.85 12.32
C GLU A 503 25.65 1.60 13.08
N TYR A 504 25.08 1.81 14.26
CA TYR A 504 24.56 0.70 15.05
C TYR A 504 23.33 0.08 14.36
N HIS A 505 23.27 -1.25 14.37
CA HIS A 505 22.07 -1.99 13.97
C HIS A 505 21.56 -2.82 15.16
N GLY A 506 20.29 -2.65 15.48
CA GLY A 506 19.60 -3.44 16.49
C GLY A 506 19.63 -4.94 16.19
N ASN A 507 19.61 -5.34 14.91
CA ASN A 507 19.87 -6.72 14.50
C ASN A 507 21.24 -6.83 13.84
N ASN A 508 22.22 -7.30 14.61
CA ASN A 508 23.59 -7.49 14.16
C ASN A 508 24.05 -8.96 14.31
N PRO A 509 25.16 -9.35 13.67
CA PRO A 509 25.65 -10.73 13.70
C PRO A 509 26.03 -11.24 15.10
N GLU A 510 26.49 -10.36 15.99
CA GLU A 510 26.87 -10.74 17.36
C GLU A 510 25.64 -11.09 18.19
N MET A 511 24.64 -10.20 18.19
CA MET A 511 23.33 -10.44 18.83
C MET A 511 22.72 -11.78 18.38
N SER A 512 22.73 -12.04 17.06
CA SER A 512 22.17 -13.28 16.50
C SER A 512 22.89 -14.54 17.02
N LYS A 513 24.23 -14.49 17.13
CA LYS A 513 25.04 -15.60 17.66
C LYS A 513 24.79 -15.85 19.14
N LEU A 514 24.70 -14.78 19.95
CA LEU A 514 24.41 -14.88 21.38
C LEU A 514 23.04 -15.51 21.61
N LEU A 515 22.03 -15.05 20.86
CA LEU A 515 20.68 -15.60 20.95
C LEU A 515 20.64 -17.08 20.52
N HIS A 516 21.26 -17.44 19.39
CA HIS A 516 21.34 -18.85 18.95
C HIS A 516 21.97 -19.76 20.01
N LYS A 517 23.02 -19.30 20.69
CA LYS A 517 23.65 -20.06 21.77
C LYS A 517 22.69 -20.28 22.94
N ALA A 518 22.00 -19.23 23.37
CA ALA A 518 21.06 -19.27 24.50
C ALA A 518 19.90 -20.24 24.27
N VAL A 519 19.27 -20.18 23.08
CA VAL A 519 18.07 -20.97 22.78
C VAL A 519 18.38 -22.44 22.52
N ARG A 520 19.48 -22.73 21.79
CA ARG A 520 19.85 -24.11 21.43
C ARG A 520 20.44 -24.90 22.59
N GLN A 521 21.19 -24.23 23.48
CA GLN A 521 21.78 -24.88 24.66
C GLN A 521 20.83 -24.89 25.85
N LYS A 522 19.65 -24.26 25.74
CA LYS A 522 18.71 -24.04 26.85
C LYS A 522 19.44 -23.48 28.10
N SER A 523 20.25 -22.44 27.88
CA SER A 523 21.16 -21.89 28.89
C SER A 523 20.77 -20.48 29.31
N GLU A 524 20.22 -20.32 30.51
CA GLU A 524 19.88 -19.02 31.11
C GLU A 524 21.10 -18.09 31.18
N SER A 525 22.26 -18.61 31.57
CA SER A 525 23.51 -17.83 31.62
C SER A 525 23.93 -17.24 30.26
N ALA A 526 23.64 -17.95 29.16
CA ALA A 526 23.91 -17.44 27.81
C ALA A 526 22.86 -16.40 27.39
N TYR A 527 21.60 -16.55 27.84
CA TYR A 527 20.56 -15.54 27.65
C TYR A 527 20.88 -14.26 28.43
N SER A 528 21.42 -14.35 29.65
CA SER A 528 21.88 -13.17 30.40
C SER A 528 22.96 -12.38 29.67
N ILE A 529 23.88 -13.05 28.95
CA ILE A 529 24.87 -12.38 28.10
C ILE A 529 24.20 -11.66 26.92
N TYR A 530 23.18 -12.29 26.31
CA TYR A 530 22.36 -11.65 25.28
C TYR A 530 21.65 -10.40 25.82
N GLN A 531 21.03 -10.48 27.00
CA GLN A 531 20.40 -9.34 27.67
C GLN A 531 21.39 -8.21 27.96
N GLN A 532 22.59 -8.54 28.45
CA GLN A 532 23.65 -7.56 28.68
C GLN A 532 24.11 -6.89 27.38
N HIS A 533 24.21 -7.63 26.27
CA HIS A 533 24.52 -7.05 24.97
C HIS A 533 23.45 -6.04 24.54
N LEU A 534 22.17 -6.34 24.75
CA LEU A 534 21.08 -5.39 24.46
C LEU A 534 21.06 -4.20 25.42
N ALA A 535 21.38 -4.39 26.70
CA ALA A 535 21.37 -3.31 27.70
C ALA A 535 22.51 -2.31 27.49
N ASN A 536 23.67 -2.76 26.98
CA ASN A 536 24.86 -1.93 26.76
C ASN A 536 24.91 -1.28 25.37
N ARG A 537 23.82 -1.34 24.59
CA ARG A 537 23.75 -0.72 23.26
C ARG A 537 23.68 0.81 23.34
N PRO A 538 24.10 1.54 22.28
CA PRO A 538 23.81 2.96 22.18
C PRO A 538 22.30 3.20 22.08
N ILE A 539 21.86 4.41 22.42
CA ILE A 539 20.48 4.85 22.20
C ILE A 539 20.12 4.67 20.73
N ASN A 540 19.06 3.91 20.47
CA ASN A 540 18.64 3.51 19.14
C ASN A 540 17.19 3.90 18.85
N VAL A 541 16.30 3.70 19.83
CA VAL A 541 14.85 3.92 19.70
C VAL A 541 14.35 4.80 20.83
N LEU A 542 13.17 5.42 20.68
CA LEU A 542 12.64 6.36 21.66
C LEU A 542 12.49 5.73 23.05
N ARG A 543 12.08 4.46 23.13
CA ARG A 543 11.97 3.75 24.41
C ARG A 543 13.29 3.59 25.18
N ASP A 544 14.45 3.74 24.53
CA ASP A 544 15.75 3.71 25.20
C ASP A 544 15.99 4.95 26.09
N LEU A 545 15.21 6.01 25.86
CA LEU A 545 15.24 7.27 26.62
C LEU A 545 14.40 7.21 27.91
N PHE A 546 13.75 6.09 28.20
CA PHE A 546 12.98 5.89 29.42
C PHE A 546 13.61 4.82 30.31
N GLU A 547 13.38 4.96 31.61
CA GLU A 547 13.68 3.98 32.64
C GLU A 547 12.42 3.68 33.43
N PHE A 548 12.36 2.48 34.02
CA PHE A 548 11.30 2.13 34.94
C PHE A 548 11.58 2.73 36.32
N LYS A 549 10.54 3.28 36.94
CA LYS A 549 10.58 3.78 38.32
C LYS A 549 9.28 3.42 39.01
N SER A 550 9.35 2.71 40.12
CA SER A 550 8.18 2.39 40.95
C SER A 550 8.31 3.02 42.34
N ASP A 551 7.19 3.39 42.93
CA ASP A 551 7.06 3.80 44.33
C ASP A 551 6.75 2.60 45.26
N ARG A 552 6.53 1.41 44.69
CA ARG A 552 6.27 0.17 45.42
C ARG A 552 7.55 -0.55 45.82
N ALA A 553 7.49 -1.30 46.92
CA ALA A 553 8.58 -2.20 47.29
C ALA A 553 8.64 -3.41 46.34
N PRO A 554 9.85 -3.85 45.93
CA PRO A 554 10.01 -5.07 45.16
C PRO A 554 9.40 -6.28 45.88
N ILE A 555 8.88 -7.23 45.11
CA ILE A 555 8.30 -8.47 45.61
C ILE A 555 9.10 -9.70 45.14
N PRO A 556 9.01 -10.86 45.80
CA PRO A 556 9.59 -12.09 45.28
C PRO A 556 8.97 -12.47 43.93
N VAL A 557 9.80 -12.85 42.95
CA VAL A 557 9.34 -13.25 41.59
C VAL A 557 8.32 -14.40 41.62
N GLY A 558 8.36 -15.27 42.63
CA GLY A 558 7.38 -16.33 42.83
C GLY A 558 5.94 -15.85 43.12
N LYS A 559 5.75 -14.56 43.46
CA LYS A 559 4.42 -13.93 43.59
C LYS A 559 3.88 -13.38 42.27
N VAL A 560 4.74 -13.24 41.25
CA VAL A 560 4.34 -12.77 39.92
C VAL A 560 3.69 -13.92 39.15
N GLU A 561 2.71 -13.60 38.33
CA GLU A 561 2.06 -14.57 37.43
C GLU A 561 3.10 -15.41 36.66
N PRO A 562 2.80 -16.70 36.37
CA PRO A 562 3.76 -17.60 35.75
C PRO A 562 4.07 -17.19 34.31
N ALA A 563 5.26 -17.53 33.81
CA ALA A 563 5.68 -17.23 32.44
C ALA A 563 4.70 -17.83 31.40
N THR A 564 4.11 -18.99 31.70
CA THR A 564 3.08 -19.65 30.88
C THR A 564 1.77 -18.85 30.74
N SER A 565 1.52 -17.87 31.61
CA SER A 565 0.43 -16.90 31.46
C SER A 565 0.82 -15.77 30.51
N ILE A 566 2.02 -15.20 30.72
CA ILE A 566 2.54 -14.06 29.95
C ILE A 566 2.70 -14.40 28.47
N VAL A 567 3.26 -15.57 28.14
CA VAL A 567 3.50 -15.98 26.74
C VAL A 567 2.24 -16.07 25.87
N LYS A 568 1.05 -16.17 26.47
CA LYS A 568 -0.23 -16.17 25.72
C LYS A 568 -0.52 -14.82 25.03
N ARG A 569 0.11 -13.75 25.53
CA ARG A 569 0.05 -12.40 24.95
C ARG A 569 1.07 -12.20 23.83
N PHE A 570 1.99 -13.16 23.65
CA PHE A 570 2.97 -13.10 22.58
C PHE A 570 2.40 -13.64 21.28
N CYS A 571 2.62 -12.87 20.23
CA CYS A 571 2.25 -13.20 18.87
C CYS A 571 3.49 -13.19 18.00
N THR A 572 3.55 -14.04 16.97
CA THR A 572 4.50 -13.82 15.87
C THR A 572 3.82 -13.10 14.73
N GLY A 573 4.46 -12.07 14.17
CA GLY A 573 3.89 -11.28 13.08
C GLY A 573 3.61 -12.11 11.82
N GLY A 574 2.64 -11.69 11.01
CA GLY A 574 2.29 -12.35 9.75
C GLY A 574 3.40 -12.29 8.71
N MET A 575 4.19 -13.36 8.61
CA MET A 575 5.29 -13.52 7.66
C MET A 575 4.89 -14.56 6.62
N SER A 576 4.65 -14.14 5.38
CA SER A 576 4.00 -15.03 4.41
C SER A 576 4.81 -16.27 4.07
N LEU A 577 4.11 -17.40 3.97
CA LEU A 577 4.60 -18.56 3.25
C LEU A 577 4.90 -18.15 1.79
N GLY A 578 6.16 -18.30 1.39
CA GLY A 578 6.70 -17.71 0.16
C GLY A 578 7.81 -16.70 0.46
N ALA A 579 7.58 -15.74 1.36
CA ALA A 579 8.66 -14.88 1.86
C ALA A 579 9.63 -15.68 2.74
N ILE A 580 9.11 -16.50 3.65
CA ILE A 580 9.85 -17.50 4.40
C ILE A 580 9.58 -18.90 3.86
N SER A 581 10.49 -19.83 4.14
CA SER A 581 10.34 -21.24 3.80
C SER A 581 9.24 -21.89 4.63
N ARG A 582 8.71 -23.02 4.14
CA ARG A 582 7.70 -23.78 4.88
C ARG A 582 8.25 -24.31 6.20
N GLU A 583 9.53 -24.67 6.23
CA GLU A 583 10.22 -25.16 7.41
C GLU A 583 10.24 -24.10 8.51
N THR A 584 10.58 -22.85 8.18
CA THR A 584 10.55 -21.73 9.14
C THR A 584 9.12 -21.42 9.58
N HIS A 585 8.20 -21.32 8.62
CA HIS A 585 6.83 -20.91 8.90
C HIS A 585 6.09 -21.90 9.81
N GLU A 586 6.22 -23.19 9.53
CA GLU A 586 5.56 -24.25 10.29
C GLU A 586 6.23 -24.45 11.66
N ALA A 587 7.56 -24.34 11.76
CA ALA A 587 8.26 -24.41 13.05
C ALA A 587 7.85 -23.28 14.01
N ILE A 588 7.64 -22.07 13.49
CA ILE A 588 7.11 -20.94 14.26
C ILE A 588 5.70 -21.24 14.76
N ALA A 589 4.82 -21.74 13.89
CA ALA A 589 3.44 -22.05 14.26
C ALA A 589 3.38 -23.10 15.38
N ILE A 590 4.13 -24.20 15.24
CA ILE A 590 4.20 -25.24 16.26
C ILE A 590 4.71 -24.68 17.59
N ALA A 591 5.75 -23.85 17.56
CA ALA A 591 6.30 -23.25 18.78
C ALA A 591 5.27 -22.37 19.52
N MET A 592 4.53 -21.55 18.78
CA MET A 592 3.50 -20.68 19.37
C MET A 592 2.34 -21.48 19.95
N ASN A 593 1.89 -22.52 19.24
CA ASN A 593 0.81 -23.39 19.70
C ASN A 593 1.21 -24.16 20.98
N ARG A 594 2.47 -24.61 21.09
CA ARG A 594 2.98 -25.27 22.31
C ARG A 594 2.90 -24.39 23.57
N ILE A 595 3.09 -23.07 23.42
CA ILE A 595 3.07 -22.13 24.56
C ILE A 595 1.71 -21.44 24.75
N GLY A 596 0.71 -21.75 23.91
CA GLY A 596 -0.58 -21.06 23.91
C GLY A 596 -0.50 -19.59 23.47
N GLY A 597 0.60 -19.19 22.83
CA GLY A 597 0.70 -17.93 22.10
C GLY A 597 0.12 -18.08 20.70
N LYS A 598 0.32 -17.08 19.84
CA LYS A 598 -0.35 -17.05 18.52
C LYS A 598 0.63 -16.81 17.38
N SER A 599 0.67 -17.70 16.39
CA SER A 599 1.33 -17.41 15.11
C SER A 599 0.35 -16.86 14.07
N ASN A 600 0.88 -16.21 13.03
CA ASN A 600 0.09 -15.58 11.97
C ASN A 600 0.55 -16.09 10.59
N SER A 601 -0.40 -16.45 9.72
CA SER A 601 -0.15 -17.02 8.39
C SER A 601 0.55 -16.05 7.41
N GLY A 602 0.47 -14.74 7.68
CA GLY A 602 0.78 -13.71 6.71
C GLY A 602 -0.09 -13.79 5.44
N GLU A 603 0.27 -12.99 4.44
CA GLU A 603 -0.48 -12.77 3.19
C GLU A 603 -0.38 -13.90 2.15
N GLY A 604 0.12 -15.08 2.54
CA GLY A 604 0.55 -16.12 1.58
C GLY A 604 -0.41 -17.29 1.39
N GLY A 605 -1.53 -17.33 2.12
CA GLY A 605 -2.31 -18.54 2.31
C GLY A 605 -1.67 -19.51 3.30
N GLU A 606 -2.35 -20.63 3.58
CA GLU A 606 -1.85 -21.69 4.45
C GLU A 606 -2.26 -23.06 3.90
N ASP A 607 -1.34 -24.03 3.92
CA ASP A 607 -1.61 -25.39 3.45
C ASP A 607 -2.56 -26.12 4.42
N PRO A 608 -3.70 -26.66 3.93
CA PRO A 608 -4.66 -27.41 4.74
C PRO A 608 -4.09 -28.57 5.56
N ILE A 609 -2.98 -29.18 5.12
CA ILE A 609 -2.32 -30.28 5.86
C ILE A 609 -1.91 -29.87 7.29
N ARG A 610 -1.79 -28.56 7.55
CA ARG A 610 -1.34 -27.99 8.83
C ARG A 610 -2.43 -27.92 9.90
N TRP A 611 -3.71 -28.05 9.54
CA TRP A 611 -4.81 -27.73 10.47
C TRP A 611 -5.11 -28.82 11.49
N ASN A 612 -4.66 -30.05 11.24
CA ASN A 612 -4.87 -31.17 12.15
C ASN A 612 -3.65 -31.38 13.07
N PRO A 613 -3.88 -31.79 14.33
CA PRO A 613 -2.79 -32.22 15.20
C PRO A 613 -2.05 -33.44 14.66
N LEU A 614 -0.73 -33.47 14.83
CA LEU A 614 0.11 -34.59 14.45
C LEU A 614 -0.08 -35.77 15.41
N THR A 615 -0.25 -36.96 14.85
CA THR A 615 -0.41 -38.23 15.59
C THR A 615 0.59 -39.30 15.16
N ASP A 616 1.47 -38.97 14.22
CA ASP A 616 2.41 -39.86 13.55
C ASP A 616 3.88 -39.51 13.88
N VAL A 617 4.12 -38.90 15.04
CA VAL A 617 5.47 -38.49 15.44
C VAL A 617 6.25 -39.66 16.04
N VAL A 618 7.39 -39.98 15.43
CA VAL A 618 8.37 -40.98 15.89
C VAL A 618 9.77 -40.34 15.88
N ASP A 619 10.50 -40.45 16.99
CA ASP A 619 11.85 -39.89 17.19
C ASP A 619 12.00 -38.40 16.81
N GLY A 620 10.92 -37.62 16.98
CA GLY A 620 10.89 -36.19 16.68
C GLY A 620 10.62 -35.85 15.21
N TYR A 621 10.21 -36.82 14.40
CA TYR A 621 9.86 -36.69 12.98
C TYR A 621 8.43 -37.15 12.73
N SER A 622 7.74 -36.53 11.78
CA SER A 622 6.39 -36.90 11.34
C SER A 622 6.41 -37.22 9.85
N SER A 623 5.68 -38.25 9.42
CA SER A 623 5.50 -38.54 8.00
C SER A 623 4.66 -37.47 7.28
N THR A 624 3.80 -36.79 8.03
CA THR A 624 2.94 -35.68 7.55
C THR A 624 3.77 -34.44 7.25
N LEU A 625 4.74 -34.11 8.11
CA LEU A 625 5.65 -32.95 7.95
C LEU A 625 7.13 -33.39 8.01
N PRO A 626 7.63 -34.12 6.99
CA PRO A 626 8.91 -34.81 7.05
C PRO A 626 10.13 -33.87 7.02
N HIS A 627 9.94 -32.61 6.60
CA HIS A 627 10.98 -31.58 6.56
C HIS A 627 11.22 -30.90 7.91
N LEU A 628 10.41 -31.17 8.93
CA LEU A 628 10.58 -30.62 10.28
C LEU A 628 11.27 -31.62 11.23
N LYS A 629 11.85 -31.08 12.30
CA LYS A 629 12.57 -31.82 13.34
C LYS A 629 12.13 -31.38 14.74
N GLY A 630 12.27 -32.26 15.73
CA GLY A 630 11.96 -31.94 17.13
C GLY A 630 10.46 -31.82 17.40
N LEU A 631 9.66 -32.58 16.65
CA LEU A 631 8.21 -32.66 16.79
C LEU A 631 7.79 -33.56 17.97
N GLN A 632 6.54 -33.45 18.40
CA GLN A 632 5.88 -34.34 19.38
C GLN A 632 4.41 -34.56 18.99
N ASN A 633 3.84 -35.71 19.37
CA ASN A 633 2.42 -35.97 19.15
C ASN A 633 1.57 -34.90 19.85
N GLY A 634 0.53 -34.41 19.16
CA GLY A 634 -0.28 -33.28 19.59
C GLY A 634 0.20 -31.91 19.09
N ASP A 635 1.40 -31.81 18.50
CA ASP A 635 1.80 -30.59 17.79
C ASP A 635 0.82 -30.28 16.65
N THR A 636 0.51 -29.00 16.45
CA THR A 636 -0.22 -28.54 15.27
C THR A 636 0.55 -27.39 14.61
N ALA A 637 0.65 -27.44 13.29
CA ALA A 637 1.29 -26.40 12.51
C ALA A 637 0.29 -25.31 12.06
N THR A 638 -0.95 -25.32 12.53
CA THR A 638 -1.95 -24.30 12.17
C THR A 638 -1.52 -22.92 12.69
N SER A 639 -1.75 -21.87 11.89
CA SER A 639 -1.62 -20.51 12.43
C SER A 639 -2.94 -20.08 13.06
N ALA A 640 -2.90 -19.72 14.34
CA ALA A 640 -4.08 -19.24 15.08
C ALA A 640 -4.66 -17.95 14.46
N ILE A 641 -3.79 -17.06 13.96
CA ILE A 641 -4.17 -15.85 13.24
C ILE A 641 -4.01 -16.10 11.73
N LYS A 642 -5.05 -15.77 10.96
CA LYS A 642 -5.02 -15.88 9.50
C LYS A 642 -5.26 -14.51 8.87
N GLN A 643 -4.36 -14.12 7.97
CA GLN A 643 -4.36 -12.77 7.42
C GLN A 643 -5.18 -12.67 6.13
N VAL A 644 -5.98 -11.62 6.04
CA VAL A 644 -6.69 -11.17 4.84
C VAL A 644 -6.01 -9.88 4.37
N ALA A 645 -5.27 -9.96 3.26
CA ALA A 645 -4.54 -8.84 2.65
C ALA A 645 -5.05 -8.55 1.23
N SER A 646 -4.66 -7.42 0.63
CA SER A 646 -5.14 -6.94 -0.68
C SER A 646 -5.03 -7.94 -1.84
N GLY A 647 -4.05 -8.85 -1.82
CA GLY A 647 -3.93 -9.90 -2.85
C GLY A 647 -4.96 -11.03 -2.74
N ARG A 648 -5.63 -11.18 -1.59
CA ARG A 648 -6.53 -12.31 -1.24
C ARG A 648 -5.92 -13.70 -1.53
N PHE A 649 -4.61 -13.81 -1.47
CA PHE A 649 -3.92 -15.07 -1.74
C PHE A 649 -4.23 -16.10 -0.66
N GLY A 650 -4.73 -17.27 -1.09
CA GLY A 650 -5.09 -18.38 -0.21
C GLY A 650 -6.22 -18.07 0.78
N VAL A 651 -7.01 -17.02 0.53
CA VAL A 651 -8.20 -16.70 1.33
C VAL A 651 -9.38 -17.48 0.78
N THR A 652 -9.70 -18.60 1.43
CA THR A 652 -10.86 -19.45 1.13
C THR A 652 -11.78 -19.57 2.34
N PRO A 653 -13.03 -20.02 2.20
CA PRO A 653 -13.94 -20.25 3.33
C PRO A 653 -13.32 -21.18 4.38
N THR A 654 -12.71 -22.29 3.96
CA THR A 654 -12.06 -23.24 4.88
C THR A 654 -10.84 -22.64 5.57
N PHE A 655 -10.07 -21.81 4.88
CA PHE A 655 -9.01 -21.02 5.51
C PHE A 655 -9.59 -20.15 6.62
N LEU A 656 -10.65 -19.36 6.35
CA LEU A 656 -11.24 -18.42 7.29
C LEU A 656 -11.85 -19.09 8.54
N VAL A 657 -12.53 -20.24 8.39
CA VAL A 657 -13.19 -20.96 9.52
C VAL A 657 -12.24 -21.79 10.39
N ASN A 658 -10.97 -21.91 9.98
CA ASN A 658 -9.90 -22.55 10.76
C ASN A 658 -8.99 -21.53 11.46
N ALA A 659 -9.44 -20.29 11.59
CA ALA A 659 -8.76 -19.25 12.35
C ALA A 659 -9.41 -19.04 13.73
N ASP A 660 -8.59 -18.76 14.73
CA ASP A 660 -9.04 -18.19 16.01
C ASP A 660 -9.17 -16.67 15.90
N GLN A 661 -8.36 -16.06 15.01
CA GLN A 661 -8.40 -14.63 14.70
C GLN A 661 -8.17 -14.39 13.21
N LEU A 662 -8.85 -13.39 12.67
CA LEU A 662 -8.71 -12.96 11.28
C LEU A 662 -8.11 -11.56 11.23
N GLU A 663 -6.95 -11.40 10.60
CA GLU A 663 -6.24 -10.12 10.55
C GLU A 663 -6.43 -9.43 9.19
N ILE A 664 -7.15 -8.32 9.18
CA ILE A 664 -7.20 -7.39 8.03
C ILE A 664 -5.88 -6.60 8.02
N LYS A 665 -5.04 -6.86 7.02
CA LYS A 665 -3.76 -6.17 6.85
C LYS A 665 -3.93 -4.92 6.00
N ILE A 666 -4.10 -3.76 6.63
CA ILE A 666 -4.10 -2.47 5.93
C ILE A 666 -2.68 -2.08 5.51
N ALA A 667 -1.71 -2.20 6.41
CA ALA A 667 -0.33 -1.81 6.14
C ALA A 667 0.71 -2.63 6.93
N GLN A 668 1.99 -2.45 6.61
CA GLN A 668 3.12 -2.97 7.38
C GLN A 668 4.25 -1.93 7.47
N GLY A 669 4.98 -1.88 8.58
CA GLY A 669 5.96 -0.82 8.86
C GLY A 669 7.06 -0.64 7.82
N ALA A 670 7.51 -1.71 7.17
CA ALA A 670 8.58 -1.65 6.16
C ALA A 670 8.18 -1.04 4.81
N LYS A 671 6.86 -0.88 4.55
CA LYS A 671 6.29 -0.35 3.30
C LYS A 671 4.81 0.01 3.47
N PRO A 672 4.50 0.98 4.33
CA PRO A 672 3.13 1.44 4.45
C PRO A 672 2.71 2.20 3.17
N GLY A 673 1.41 2.14 2.85
CA GLY A 673 0.85 2.66 1.59
C GLY A 673 1.19 1.85 0.34
N GLU A 674 1.73 0.64 0.48
CA GLU A 674 2.11 -0.25 -0.64
C GLU A 674 1.65 -1.70 -0.40
N GLY A 675 1.57 -2.48 -1.47
CA GLY A 675 1.20 -3.89 -1.43
C GLY A 675 2.32 -4.86 -1.05
N GLY A 676 1.93 -6.09 -0.72
CA GLY A 676 2.82 -7.26 -0.59
C GLY A 676 3.66 -7.47 -1.85
N GLN A 677 4.89 -7.95 -1.68
CA GLN A 677 5.81 -8.21 -2.81
C GLN A 677 6.47 -9.58 -2.64
N LEU A 678 6.29 -10.45 -3.62
CA LEU A 678 6.99 -11.72 -3.71
C LEU A 678 7.67 -11.83 -5.09
N PRO A 679 9.01 -11.82 -5.14
CA PRO A 679 9.75 -11.98 -6.39
C PRO A 679 9.39 -13.29 -7.11
N GLY A 680 9.27 -13.26 -8.44
CA GLY A 680 8.82 -14.40 -9.24
C GLY A 680 9.66 -15.67 -9.06
N GLN A 681 10.97 -15.53 -8.86
CA GLN A 681 11.87 -16.64 -8.52
C GLN A 681 11.53 -17.38 -7.21
N LYS A 682 10.72 -16.78 -6.33
CA LYS A 682 10.20 -17.39 -5.10
C LYS A 682 8.77 -17.94 -5.27
N VAL A 683 8.14 -17.72 -6.40
CA VAL A 683 6.83 -18.28 -6.74
C VAL A 683 7.06 -19.66 -7.35
N SER A 684 7.44 -20.60 -6.49
CA SER A 684 7.57 -22.02 -6.86
C SER A 684 6.20 -22.61 -7.20
N ALA A 685 6.16 -23.81 -7.80
CA ALA A 685 4.90 -24.50 -8.07
C ALA A 685 4.03 -24.68 -6.81
N TYR A 686 4.66 -24.97 -5.67
CA TYR A 686 3.99 -25.06 -4.38
C TYR A 686 3.32 -23.73 -3.96
N ILE A 687 4.06 -22.62 -4.06
CA ILE A 687 3.53 -21.30 -3.72
C ILE A 687 2.45 -20.87 -4.70
N ALA A 688 2.64 -21.10 -5.99
CA ALA A 688 1.67 -20.79 -7.02
C ALA A 688 0.33 -21.51 -6.79
N ARG A 689 0.38 -22.81 -6.44
CA ARG A 689 -0.80 -23.59 -6.07
C ARG A 689 -1.53 -23.01 -4.86
N LEU A 690 -0.82 -22.72 -3.77
CA LEU A 690 -1.45 -22.16 -2.57
C LEU A 690 -2.12 -20.80 -2.80
N ARG A 691 -1.59 -20.03 -3.76
CA ARG A 691 -2.05 -18.68 -4.05
C ARG A 691 -3.00 -18.59 -5.24
N ASN A 692 -3.32 -19.72 -5.89
CA ASN A 692 -4.03 -19.76 -7.17
C ASN A 692 -3.45 -18.76 -8.18
N SER A 693 -2.11 -18.82 -8.33
CA SER A 693 -1.32 -17.97 -9.21
C SER A 693 -0.46 -18.79 -10.17
N LYS A 694 0.36 -18.10 -10.99
CA LYS A 694 1.22 -18.75 -11.98
C LYS A 694 2.66 -18.91 -11.48
N PRO A 695 3.31 -20.09 -11.63
CA PRO A 695 4.71 -20.28 -11.25
C PRO A 695 5.64 -19.29 -11.95
N GLY A 696 6.68 -18.82 -11.25
CA GLY A 696 7.69 -17.91 -11.79
C GLY A 696 7.24 -16.45 -11.99
N VAL A 697 5.94 -16.17 -11.93
CA VAL A 697 5.39 -14.81 -12.11
C VAL A 697 5.51 -14.02 -10.80
N PRO A 698 6.08 -12.79 -10.80
CA PRO A 698 6.15 -11.97 -9.60
C PRO A 698 4.77 -11.55 -9.10
N LEU A 699 4.54 -11.64 -7.79
CA LEU A 699 3.30 -11.21 -7.16
C LEU A 699 3.52 -9.88 -6.44
N ILE A 700 3.10 -8.80 -7.08
CA ILE A 700 2.93 -7.49 -6.46
C ILE A 700 1.44 -7.36 -6.17
N SER A 701 1.08 -7.28 -4.89
CA SER A 701 -0.31 -7.10 -4.49
C SER A 701 -0.75 -5.66 -4.76
N PRO A 702 -2.04 -5.40 -5.00
CA PRO A 702 -2.55 -4.03 -5.02
C PRO A 702 -2.17 -3.30 -3.71
N PRO A 703 -1.81 -2.01 -3.75
CA PRO A 703 -1.62 -1.23 -2.54
C PRO A 703 -2.88 -1.16 -1.68
N PRO A 704 -4.08 -0.85 -2.21
CA PRO A 704 -5.31 -0.87 -1.41
C PRO A 704 -5.94 -2.26 -1.35
N HIS A 705 -6.78 -2.46 -0.34
CA HIS A 705 -7.86 -3.41 -0.42
C HIS A 705 -8.96 -2.82 -1.32
N HIS A 706 -9.31 -3.47 -2.43
CA HIS A 706 -10.33 -2.94 -3.35
C HIS A 706 -11.78 -3.00 -2.80
N ASP A 707 -11.93 -3.54 -1.58
CA ASP A 707 -13.15 -3.54 -0.76
C ASP A 707 -13.01 -2.68 0.50
N ILE A 708 -12.01 -1.78 0.57
CA ILE A 708 -11.83 -0.81 1.64
C ILE A 708 -11.36 0.53 1.05
N TYR A 709 -12.30 1.40 0.67
CA TYR A 709 -12.02 2.76 0.22
C TYR A 709 -12.41 3.84 1.25
N SER A 710 -13.05 3.43 2.34
CA SER A 710 -13.38 4.28 3.48
C SER A 710 -13.60 3.44 4.76
N ILE A 711 -13.92 4.11 5.87
CA ILE A 711 -14.14 3.45 7.15
C ILE A 711 -15.38 2.53 7.14
N GLU A 712 -16.45 2.92 6.43
CA GLU A 712 -17.65 2.09 6.29
C GLU A 712 -17.38 0.83 5.45
N ASP A 713 -16.46 0.89 4.49
CA ASP A 713 -16.06 -0.29 3.72
C ASP A 713 -15.20 -1.24 4.58
N LEU A 714 -14.33 -0.70 5.45
CA LEU A 714 -13.64 -1.53 6.45
C LEU A 714 -14.65 -2.21 7.38
N ALA A 715 -15.67 -1.48 7.85
CA ALA A 715 -16.74 -2.04 8.67
C ALA A 715 -17.47 -3.17 7.93
N GLN A 716 -17.66 -3.04 6.61
CA GLN A 716 -18.25 -4.09 5.80
C GLN A 716 -17.34 -5.33 5.72
N LEU A 717 -16.03 -5.19 5.53
CA LEU A 717 -15.14 -6.36 5.56
C LEU A 717 -15.10 -7.02 6.95
N ILE A 718 -15.09 -6.23 8.04
CA ILE A 718 -15.19 -6.78 9.40
C ILE A 718 -16.48 -7.58 9.56
N PHE A 719 -17.60 -7.03 9.08
CA PHE A 719 -18.89 -7.71 9.06
C PHE A 719 -18.83 -9.02 8.28
N ASP A 720 -18.26 -9.03 7.09
CA ASP A 720 -18.11 -10.23 6.25
C ASP A 720 -17.27 -11.33 6.94
N LEU A 721 -16.21 -10.95 7.65
CA LEU A 721 -15.34 -11.90 8.35
C LEU A 721 -16.02 -12.50 9.59
N HIS A 722 -16.75 -11.70 10.37
CA HIS A 722 -17.62 -12.22 11.44
C HIS A 722 -18.78 -13.07 10.89
N GLN A 723 -19.22 -12.78 9.66
CA GLN A 723 -20.29 -13.54 9.03
C GLN A 723 -19.83 -14.97 8.72
N VAL A 724 -18.67 -15.15 8.09
CA VAL A 724 -18.14 -16.48 7.74
C VAL A 724 -17.59 -17.24 8.94
N ASN A 725 -17.00 -16.54 9.93
CA ASN A 725 -16.50 -17.16 11.16
C ASN A 725 -16.90 -16.34 12.40
N PRO A 726 -18.10 -16.57 12.97
CA PRO A 726 -18.61 -15.80 14.11
C PRO A 726 -17.83 -16.05 15.42
N ARG A 727 -16.88 -16.98 15.44
CA ARG A 727 -16.04 -17.30 16.61
C ARG A 727 -14.66 -16.66 16.55
N ALA A 728 -14.25 -16.12 15.40
CA ALA A 728 -12.94 -15.50 15.27
C ALA A 728 -13.00 -14.02 15.62
N LYS A 729 -12.01 -13.56 16.40
CA LYS A 729 -11.79 -12.12 16.57
C LYS A 729 -11.23 -11.51 15.29
N VAL A 730 -11.69 -10.34 14.91
CA VAL A 730 -11.16 -9.60 13.76
C VAL A 730 -10.15 -8.54 14.25
N SER A 731 -8.91 -8.65 13.77
CA SER A 731 -7.86 -7.67 14.03
C SER A 731 -7.60 -6.79 12.82
N VAL A 732 -7.34 -5.50 13.02
CA VAL A 732 -6.92 -4.57 11.96
C VAL A 732 -5.49 -4.14 12.20
N LYS A 733 -4.60 -4.45 11.25
CA LYS A 733 -3.17 -4.10 11.32
C LYS A 733 -2.90 -2.76 10.66
N LEU A 734 -2.56 -1.78 11.49
CA LEU A 734 -2.19 -0.41 11.14
C LEU A 734 -0.69 -0.17 11.35
N VAL A 735 -0.17 0.93 10.83
CA VAL A 735 1.22 1.36 10.99
C VAL A 735 1.25 2.74 11.62
N ALA A 736 2.14 2.92 12.61
CA ALA A 736 2.27 4.17 13.34
C ALA A 736 2.60 5.35 12.41
N GLU A 737 1.83 6.41 12.53
CA GLU A 737 2.03 7.76 12.00
C GLU A 737 1.06 8.71 12.73
N ALA A 738 1.30 10.01 12.65
CA ALA A 738 0.41 11.02 13.22
C ALA A 738 -1.01 10.93 12.62
N GLY A 739 -2.01 10.88 13.49
CA GLY A 739 -3.42 10.75 13.15
C GLY A 739 -3.98 9.33 13.29
N ILE A 740 -3.13 8.35 13.59
CA ILE A 740 -3.54 6.96 13.79
C ILE A 740 -4.57 6.79 14.92
N GLY A 741 -4.57 7.64 15.95
CA GLY A 741 -5.56 7.57 17.02
C GLY A 741 -6.98 7.84 16.54
N THR A 742 -7.13 8.76 15.57
CA THR A 742 -8.41 9.02 14.89
C THR A 742 -8.84 7.82 14.07
N VAL A 743 -7.92 7.23 13.30
CA VAL A 743 -8.18 6.03 12.51
C VAL A 743 -8.60 4.87 13.42
N ALA A 744 -7.88 4.63 14.51
CA ALA A 744 -8.17 3.59 15.48
C ALA A 744 -9.55 3.76 16.14
N SER A 745 -9.98 5.00 16.39
CA SER A 745 -11.34 5.28 16.88
C SER A 745 -12.41 4.87 15.85
N GLY A 746 -12.17 5.12 14.56
CA GLY A 746 -12.99 4.61 13.47
C GLY A 746 -13.02 3.08 13.45
N VAL A 747 -11.86 2.44 13.53
CA VAL A 747 -11.72 0.96 13.53
C VAL A 747 -12.47 0.32 14.70
N ALA A 748 -12.38 0.88 15.91
CA ALA A 748 -13.13 0.39 17.06
C ALA A 748 -14.65 0.53 16.87
N LYS A 749 -15.11 1.62 16.23
CA LYS A 749 -16.53 1.81 15.88
C LYS A 749 -16.99 0.91 14.74
N ALA A 750 -16.06 0.47 13.88
CA ALA A 750 -16.28 -0.48 12.80
C ALA A 750 -16.37 -1.95 13.28
N ASN A 751 -16.42 -2.18 14.60
CA ASN A 751 -16.62 -3.47 15.25
C ASN A 751 -15.39 -4.41 15.26
N ALA A 752 -14.18 -3.89 15.07
CA ALA A 752 -12.97 -4.68 15.23
C ALA A 752 -12.76 -5.09 16.71
N ASP A 753 -12.23 -6.29 16.94
CA ASP A 753 -11.90 -6.75 18.29
C ASP A 753 -10.48 -6.35 18.72
N ILE A 754 -9.58 -6.21 17.76
CA ILE A 754 -8.15 -6.01 18.01
C ILE A 754 -7.62 -4.95 17.03
N ILE A 755 -6.83 -4.01 17.53
CA ILE A 755 -6.09 -3.07 16.70
C ILE A 755 -4.60 -3.35 16.90
N GLN A 756 -3.91 -3.71 15.82
CA GLN A 756 -2.46 -3.87 15.84
C GLN A 756 -1.78 -2.60 15.35
N ILE A 757 -0.91 -2.01 16.17
CA ILE A 757 -0.05 -0.87 15.82
C ILE A 757 1.35 -1.38 15.50
N SER A 758 1.82 -1.14 14.27
CA SER A 758 3.13 -1.62 13.81
C SER A 758 4.11 -0.46 13.66
N GLY A 759 5.32 -0.59 14.22
CA GLY A 759 6.38 0.41 14.06
C GLY A 759 7.07 0.35 12.69
N HIS A 760 7.67 1.46 12.27
CA HIS A 760 8.48 1.58 11.04
C HIS A 760 9.63 0.56 10.96
N ASP A 761 10.14 0.11 12.11
CA ASP A 761 11.25 -0.84 12.25
C ASP A 761 10.83 -2.32 12.06
N GLY A 762 9.57 -2.56 11.67
CA GLY A 762 9.06 -3.88 11.30
C GLY A 762 9.79 -4.52 10.11
N GLY A 763 9.98 -5.84 10.12
CA GLY A 763 10.69 -6.59 9.07
C GLY A 763 9.89 -6.80 7.77
N THR A 764 10.59 -7.13 6.68
CA THR A 764 9.98 -7.54 5.40
C THR A 764 10.84 -8.54 4.62
N GLY A 765 10.20 -9.38 3.82
CA GLY A 765 10.90 -10.26 2.86
C GLY A 765 11.40 -9.53 1.60
N ALA A 766 10.67 -8.50 1.17
CA ALA A 766 10.99 -7.65 0.01
C ALA A 766 10.24 -6.30 0.11
N SER A 767 10.99 -5.20 -0.02
CA SER A 767 10.45 -3.83 -0.03
C SER A 767 11.44 -2.87 -0.70
N PRO A 768 11.00 -1.77 -1.34
CA PRO A 768 11.91 -0.74 -1.79
C PRO A 768 12.70 -0.12 -0.62
N ILE A 769 13.98 0.19 -0.82
CA ILE A 769 14.84 0.79 0.22
C ILE A 769 14.23 2.08 0.75
N SER A 770 13.67 2.91 -0.13
CA SER A 770 13.09 4.19 0.27
C SER A 770 11.97 4.03 1.29
N SER A 771 11.19 2.94 1.20
CA SER A 771 10.05 2.72 2.06
C SER A 771 10.46 2.14 3.41
N ILE A 772 11.48 1.26 3.43
CA ILE A 772 12.09 0.78 4.68
C ILE A 772 12.63 1.98 5.48
N LYS A 773 13.33 2.91 4.81
CA LYS A 773 14.04 4.01 5.47
C LYS A 773 13.21 5.25 5.75
N HIS A 774 12.15 5.51 4.99
CA HIS A 774 11.51 6.83 5.01
C HIS A 774 9.98 6.82 5.15
N ALA A 775 9.34 5.70 5.48
CA ALA A 775 7.88 5.66 5.64
C ALA A 775 7.48 4.97 6.95
N GLY A 776 6.48 5.54 7.64
CA GLY A 776 6.06 5.09 8.98
C GLY A 776 6.87 5.72 10.12
N GLY A 777 6.26 5.67 11.30
CA GLY A 777 6.77 6.24 12.54
C GLY A 777 7.14 5.21 13.62
N PRO A 778 7.72 5.65 14.75
CA PRO A 778 7.95 4.84 15.93
C PRO A 778 6.63 4.35 16.53
N TRP A 779 6.56 3.07 16.92
CA TRP A 779 5.35 2.54 17.55
C TRP A 779 5.11 3.18 18.92
N GLU A 780 6.13 3.68 19.61
CA GLU A 780 5.98 4.36 20.90
C GLU A 780 4.99 5.53 20.79
N LEU A 781 5.09 6.31 19.72
CA LEU A 781 4.20 7.45 19.47
C LEU A 781 2.83 6.99 18.99
N GLY A 782 2.77 6.09 18.01
CA GLY A 782 1.48 5.62 17.47
C GLY A 782 0.64 4.82 18.46
N LEU A 783 1.27 3.99 19.30
CA LEU A 783 0.59 3.25 20.38
C LEU A 783 0.04 4.22 21.42
N THR A 784 0.86 5.19 21.82
CA THR A 784 0.45 6.20 22.81
C THR A 784 -0.71 7.05 22.29
N GLU A 785 -0.63 7.55 21.05
CA GLU A 785 -1.72 8.30 20.42
C GLU A 785 -3.02 7.47 20.35
N THR A 786 -2.91 6.21 19.94
CA THR A 786 -4.04 5.28 19.86
C THR A 786 -4.66 5.06 21.23
N HIS A 787 -3.85 4.76 22.24
CA HIS A 787 -4.33 4.49 23.60
C HIS A 787 -5.07 5.70 24.19
N GLN A 788 -4.45 6.88 24.13
CA GLN A 788 -5.00 8.13 24.65
C GLN A 788 -6.29 8.53 23.94
N THR A 789 -6.32 8.41 22.60
CA THR A 789 -7.49 8.79 21.80
C THR A 789 -8.66 7.86 22.06
N LEU A 790 -8.43 6.54 22.14
CA LEU A 790 -9.49 5.58 22.45
C LEU A 790 -10.05 5.75 23.86
N ILE A 791 -9.22 6.09 24.85
CA ILE A 791 -9.70 6.44 26.20
C ILE A 791 -10.59 7.67 26.14
N SER A 792 -10.09 8.75 25.50
CA SER A 792 -10.80 10.03 25.42
C SER A 792 -12.16 9.93 24.71
N ASN A 793 -12.34 8.92 23.85
CA ASN A 793 -13.60 8.65 23.14
C ASN A 793 -14.47 7.56 23.81
N GLY A 794 -14.06 6.98 24.93
CA GLY A 794 -14.81 5.87 25.57
C GLY A 794 -14.85 4.58 24.73
N LEU A 795 -13.82 4.35 23.91
CA LEU A 795 -13.71 3.21 22.99
C LEU A 795 -12.63 2.21 23.39
N ARG A 796 -11.75 2.54 24.35
CA ARG A 796 -10.58 1.72 24.70
C ARG A 796 -10.94 0.30 25.17
N GLU A 797 -12.04 0.15 25.87
CA GLU A 797 -12.51 -1.15 26.38
C GLU A 797 -13.08 -2.08 25.30
N ARG A 798 -13.38 -1.55 24.10
CA ARG A 798 -13.92 -2.34 22.99
C ARG A 798 -12.86 -3.08 22.19
N VAL A 799 -11.58 -2.83 22.43
CA VAL A 799 -10.49 -3.37 21.61
C VAL A 799 -9.30 -3.80 22.44
N ILE A 800 -8.66 -4.88 22.01
CA ILE A 800 -7.31 -5.24 22.45
C ILE A 800 -6.32 -4.46 21.58
N LEU A 801 -5.34 -3.81 22.21
CA LEU A 801 -4.23 -3.18 21.48
C LEU A 801 -3.05 -4.14 21.40
N ARG A 802 -2.70 -4.53 20.18
CA ARG A 802 -1.48 -5.29 19.90
C ARG A 802 -0.42 -4.35 19.34
N VAL A 803 0.85 -4.59 19.63
CA VAL A 803 1.94 -3.80 19.05
C VAL A 803 3.07 -4.69 18.53
N ASP A 804 3.67 -4.31 17.41
CA ASP A 804 4.92 -4.90 16.90
C ASP A 804 5.87 -3.84 16.35
N GLY A 805 7.12 -4.23 16.07
CA GLY A 805 8.17 -3.32 15.61
C GLY A 805 9.44 -3.42 16.47
N GLY A 806 10.44 -4.15 15.96
CA GLY A 806 11.76 -4.21 16.59
C GLY A 806 11.87 -4.87 17.99
N PHE A 807 10.82 -5.52 18.50
CA PHE A 807 10.79 -6.23 19.79
C PHE A 807 11.82 -7.38 19.85
N LYS A 808 12.59 -7.44 20.95
CA LYS A 808 13.73 -8.35 21.17
C LYS A 808 13.86 -8.87 22.60
N SER A 809 13.19 -8.25 23.59
CA SER A 809 13.34 -8.63 25.00
C SER A 809 12.09 -8.34 25.85
N GLY A 810 12.14 -8.74 27.12
CA GLY A 810 11.10 -8.43 28.10
C GLY A 810 10.99 -6.93 28.41
N PHE A 811 12.11 -6.19 28.33
CA PHE A 811 12.11 -4.73 28.41
C PHE A 811 11.16 -4.08 27.38
N ASP A 812 11.20 -4.53 26.11
CA ASP A 812 10.31 -3.99 25.07
C ASP A 812 8.84 -4.27 25.41
N VAL A 813 8.54 -5.46 25.93
CA VAL A 813 7.18 -5.84 26.39
C VAL A 813 6.71 -4.93 27.52
N MET A 814 7.55 -4.72 28.54
CA MET A 814 7.23 -3.88 29.69
C MET A 814 7.01 -2.41 29.29
N MET A 815 7.83 -1.87 28.37
CA MET A 815 7.65 -0.51 27.83
C MET A 815 6.33 -0.37 27.09
N ALA A 816 6.03 -1.32 26.20
CA ALA A 816 4.78 -1.33 25.45
C ALA A 816 3.55 -1.51 26.35
N ALA A 817 3.64 -2.35 27.38
CA ALA A 817 2.58 -2.52 28.37
C ALA A 817 2.29 -1.19 29.07
N ALA A 818 3.31 -0.53 29.62
CA ALA A 818 3.15 0.78 30.26
C ALA A 818 2.53 1.85 29.33
N MET A 819 2.81 1.78 28.03
CA MET A 819 2.24 2.66 27.00
C MET A 819 0.83 2.25 26.52
N GLY A 820 0.28 1.13 27.00
CA GLY A 820 -1.12 0.75 26.80
C GLY A 820 -1.38 -0.49 25.94
N ALA A 821 -0.35 -1.25 25.52
CA ALA A 821 -0.52 -2.48 24.75
C ALA A 821 -0.87 -3.70 25.62
N ASP A 822 -1.75 -4.54 25.10
CA ASP A 822 -2.23 -5.79 25.71
C ASP A 822 -1.49 -7.04 25.17
N GLU A 823 -1.05 -6.99 23.91
CA GLU A 823 -0.37 -8.09 23.21
C GLU A 823 0.85 -7.61 22.42
N TYR A 824 1.83 -8.49 22.22
CA TYR A 824 3.18 -8.12 21.75
C TYR A 824 3.63 -9.02 20.60
N GLY A 825 3.95 -8.41 19.45
CA GLY A 825 4.29 -9.09 18.21
C GLY A 825 5.79 -9.19 17.96
N PHE A 826 6.27 -10.38 17.58
CA PHE A 826 7.67 -10.68 17.32
C PHE A 826 7.85 -11.28 15.91
N GLY A 827 8.56 -10.58 15.02
CA GLY A 827 8.84 -11.04 13.67
C GLY A 827 10.30 -11.47 13.49
N SER A 828 11.17 -10.50 13.24
CA SER A 828 12.59 -10.72 12.95
C SER A 828 13.31 -11.57 14.01
N VAL A 829 13.08 -11.32 15.30
CA VAL A 829 13.74 -12.09 16.36
C VAL A 829 13.26 -13.54 16.44
N ALA A 830 11.99 -13.82 16.09
CA ALA A 830 11.49 -15.19 15.99
C ALA A 830 12.17 -15.94 14.82
N MET A 831 12.41 -15.25 13.69
CA MET A 831 13.22 -15.80 12.60
C MET A 831 14.68 -16.01 13.02
N ILE A 832 15.25 -15.11 13.82
CA ILE A 832 16.62 -15.27 14.34
C ILE A 832 16.67 -16.47 15.27
N ALA A 833 15.80 -16.58 16.27
CA ALA A 833 15.75 -17.72 17.18
C ALA A 833 15.63 -19.08 16.44
N THR A 834 14.92 -19.11 15.30
CA THR A 834 14.77 -20.31 14.46
C THR A 834 15.87 -20.51 13.42
N GLY A 835 16.84 -19.59 13.28
CA GLY A 835 18.06 -19.82 12.51
C GLY A 835 18.56 -18.69 11.61
N CYS A 836 17.83 -17.57 11.49
CA CYS A 836 18.27 -16.43 10.67
C CYS A 836 19.61 -15.87 11.17
N VAL A 837 20.48 -15.49 10.23
CA VAL A 837 21.82 -14.92 10.48
C VAL A 837 21.95 -13.47 10.01
N MET A 838 20.83 -12.79 9.74
CA MET A 838 20.78 -11.39 9.29
C MET A 838 21.60 -11.08 8.02
N ALA A 839 21.59 -12.00 7.04
CA ALA A 839 22.30 -11.80 5.78
C ALA A 839 21.69 -10.71 4.86
N ARG A 840 20.43 -10.29 5.11
CA ARG A 840 19.68 -9.25 4.36
C ARG A 840 19.61 -9.49 2.84
N ILE A 841 19.40 -10.75 2.46
CA ILE A 841 19.21 -11.17 1.05
C ILE A 841 17.91 -11.95 0.84
N CYS A 842 16.89 -11.72 1.67
CA CYS A 842 15.62 -12.44 1.68
C CYS A 842 14.87 -12.37 0.34
N HIS A 843 14.95 -11.21 -0.35
CA HIS A 843 14.34 -10.94 -1.65
C HIS A 843 15.04 -11.68 -2.81
N THR A 844 16.29 -12.13 -2.60
CA THR A 844 17.11 -12.74 -3.66
C THR A 844 16.90 -14.25 -3.82
N ASN A 845 16.10 -14.87 -2.94
CA ASN A 845 15.94 -16.33 -2.84
C ASN A 845 17.20 -17.11 -2.42
N ASN A 846 18.29 -16.43 -2.05
CA ASN A 846 19.59 -17.04 -1.75
C ASN A 846 19.92 -17.11 -0.26
N CYS A 847 18.91 -17.26 0.61
CA CYS A 847 19.14 -17.35 2.05
C CYS A 847 20.10 -18.51 2.39
N PRO A 848 21.24 -18.24 3.08
CA PRO A 848 22.29 -19.25 3.26
C PRO A 848 21.91 -20.37 4.23
N VAL A 849 20.86 -20.15 5.03
CA VAL A 849 20.40 -20.99 6.15
C VAL A 849 18.97 -21.52 5.96
N GLY A 850 18.43 -21.43 4.74
CA GLY A 850 17.12 -22.03 4.43
C GLY A 850 15.89 -21.35 5.05
N VAL A 851 16.04 -20.17 5.65
CA VAL A 851 14.94 -19.43 6.32
C VAL A 851 14.05 -18.68 5.32
N ALA A 852 14.66 -17.86 4.44
CA ALA A 852 13.94 -16.98 3.52
C ALA A 852 14.17 -17.36 2.04
N SER A 853 14.07 -18.65 1.73
CA SER A 853 14.27 -19.21 0.38
C SER A 853 13.22 -20.27 0.06
N GLN A 854 12.88 -20.40 -1.22
CA GLN A 854 12.07 -21.48 -1.76
C GLN A 854 12.91 -22.53 -2.51
N ARG A 855 14.23 -22.33 -2.61
CA ARG A 855 15.18 -23.29 -3.20
C ARG A 855 15.37 -24.47 -2.26
N GLU A 856 15.10 -25.68 -2.75
CA GLU A 856 15.09 -26.90 -1.93
C GLU A 856 16.46 -27.19 -1.31
N GLU A 857 17.53 -27.01 -2.07
CA GLU A 857 18.91 -27.20 -1.63
C GLU A 857 19.37 -26.20 -0.55
N LEU A 858 18.72 -25.04 -0.49
CA LEU A 858 18.93 -24.07 0.58
C LEU A 858 18.02 -24.34 1.78
N ARG A 859 16.76 -24.72 1.54
CA ARG A 859 15.80 -25.14 2.59
C ARG A 859 16.29 -26.35 3.38
N ALA A 860 16.97 -27.29 2.75
CA ALA A 860 17.61 -28.43 3.41
C ALA A 860 18.64 -28.02 4.49
N ARG A 861 19.12 -26.76 4.48
CA ARG A 861 20.03 -26.20 5.47
C ARG A 861 19.34 -25.58 6.68
N PHE A 862 18.00 -25.57 6.72
CA PHE A 862 17.23 -24.99 7.82
C PHE A 862 17.60 -25.68 9.15
N PRO A 863 18.12 -24.94 10.15
CA PRO A 863 18.64 -25.54 11.37
C PRO A 863 17.64 -25.56 12.53
N GLY A 864 16.52 -24.84 12.42
CA GLY A 864 15.64 -24.57 13.56
C GLY A 864 14.77 -25.75 13.96
N VAL A 865 14.46 -25.81 15.26
CA VAL A 865 13.43 -26.68 15.84
C VAL A 865 12.43 -25.83 16.63
N PRO A 866 11.14 -26.24 16.75
CA PRO A 866 10.14 -25.46 17.49
C PRO A 866 10.57 -25.12 18.94
N ALA A 867 11.30 -26.04 19.58
CA ALA A 867 11.78 -25.87 20.95
C ALA A 867 12.72 -24.65 21.15
N ASP A 868 13.50 -24.26 20.13
CA ASP A 868 14.39 -23.09 20.22
C ASP A 868 13.57 -21.80 20.43
N LEU A 869 12.48 -21.65 19.69
CA LEU A 869 11.61 -20.48 19.81
C LEU A 869 10.77 -20.51 21.11
N VAL A 870 10.34 -21.71 21.55
CA VAL A 870 9.71 -21.88 22.87
C VAL A 870 10.64 -21.41 23.98
N ASN A 871 11.91 -21.83 23.97
CA ASN A 871 12.90 -21.41 24.95
C ASN A 871 13.06 -19.88 24.97
N TYR A 872 13.17 -19.25 23.79
CA TYR A 872 13.26 -17.79 23.68
C TYR A 872 12.08 -17.08 24.36
N PHE A 873 10.84 -17.46 24.04
CA PHE A 873 9.67 -16.80 24.61
C PHE A 873 9.53 -17.03 26.11
N LEU A 874 9.93 -18.20 26.63
CA LEU A 874 9.99 -18.43 28.07
C LEU A 874 11.02 -17.51 28.73
N TYR A 875 12.19 -17.31 28.14
CA TYR A 875 13.17 -16.36 28.68
C TYR A 875 12.67 -14.90 28.67
N VAL A 876 12.01 -14.48 27.60
CA VAL A 876 11.39 -13.14 27.52
C VAL A 876 10.32 -12.98 28.60
N ALA A 877 9.49 -14.01 28.82
CA ALA A 877 8.47 -13.97 29.86
C ALA A 877 9.09 -13.97 31.28
N GLU A 878 10.17 -14.71 31.52
CA GLU A 878 10.89 -14.65 32.80
C GLU A 878 11.54 -13.28 33.03
N GLU A 879 12.03 -12.62 31.99
CA GLU A 879 12.50 -11.23 32.07
C GLU A 879 11.36 -10.28 32.48
N VAL A 880 10.19 -10.40 31.85
CA VAL A 880 8.98 -9.64 32.25
C VAL A 880 8.63 -9.87 33.72
N ARG A 881 8.68 -11.13 34.19
CA ARG A 881 8.43 -11.47 35.60
C ARG A 881 9.44 -10.82 36.53
N GLY A 882 10.71 -10.82 36.16
CA GLY A 882 11.78 -10.16 36.91
C GLY A 882 11.53 -8.66 37.07
N VAL A 883 11.19 -7.96 35.99
CA VAL A 883 10.91 -6.52 36.03
C VAL A 883 9.63 -6.21 36.81
N LEU A 884 8.55 -6.98 36.64
CA LEU A 884 7.33 -6.84 37.46
C LEU A 884 7.62 -7.00 38.95
N ALA A 885 8.43 -8.01 39.30
CA ALA A 885 8.85 -8.25 40.68
C ALA A 885 9.65 -7.08 41.25
N GLU A 886 10.60 -6.54 40.47
CA GLU A 886 11.39 -5.35 40.84
C GLU A 886 10.50 -4.12 41.06
N LEU A 887 9.49 -3.93 40.21
CA LEU A 887 8.55 -2.81 40.30
C LEU A 887 7.44 -3.03 41.35
N GLY A 888 7.35 -4.20 41.97
CA GLY A 888 6.36 -4.51 43.01
C GLY A 888 4.95 -4.84 42.50
N TYR A 889 4.83 -5.36 41.27
CA TYR A 889 3.57 -5.76 40.63
C TYR A 889 3.48 -7.28 40.45
N GLN A 890 2.28 -7.85 40.61
CA GLN A 890 2.08 -9.31 40.52
C GLN A 890 1.63 -9.75 39.13
N LYS A 891 0.98 -8.89 38.34
CA LYS A 891 0.47 -9.21 37.02
C LYS A 891 0.87 -8.15 36.00
N LEU A 892 1.06 -8.56 34.76
CA LEU A 892 1.29 -7.65 33.64
C LEU A 892 0.08 -6.75 33.40
N ASP A 893 -1.14 -7.26 33.62
CA ASP A 893 -2.37 -6.46 33.54
C ASP A 893 -2.36 -5.24 34.47
N ASP A 894 -1.67 -5.31 35.62
CA ASP A 894 -1.63 -4.23 36.61
C ASP A 894 -0.84 -3.00 36.12
N ILE A 895 -0.06 -3.14 35.04
CA ILE A 895 0.78 -2.05 34.51
C ILE A 895 0.35 -1.56 33.12
N ILE A 896 -0.66 -2.17 32.50
CA ILE A 896 -1.04 -1.79 31.14
C ILE A 896 -1.62 -0.38 31.12
N GLY A 897 -0.99 0.53 30.38
CA GLY A 897 -1.37 1.94 30.31
C GLY A 897 -0.95 2.75 31.54
N ASN A 898 -0.17 2.17 32.46
CA ASN A 898 0.34 2.87 33.63
C ASN A 898 1.65 3.58 33.31
N THR A 899 1.56 4.77 32.71
CA THR A 899 2.73 5.59 32.36
C THR A 899 3.46 6.17 33.58
N ASP A 900 2.88 6.14 34.78
CA ASP A 900 3.52 6.63 36.01
C ASP A 900 4.76 5.81 36.41
N ILE A 901 4.88 4.57 35.92
CA ILE A 901 6.07 3.74 36.14
C ILE A 901 7.23 4.08 35.19
N LEU A 902 7.01 5.00 34.25
CA LEU A 902 8.02 5.47 33.29
C LEU A 902 8.58 6.81 33.73
N LYS A 903 9.89 6.95 33.60
CA LYS A 903 10.60 8.21 33.79
C LYS A 903 11.57 8.41 32.64
N GLN A 904 11.63 9.64 32.11
CA GLN A 904 12.67 9.99 31.15
C GLN A 904 14.05 9.93 31.81
N ARG A 905 15.00 9.27 31.14
CA ARG A 905 16.40 9.18 31.58
C ARG A 905 17.09 10.52 31.33
N ASP A 906 17.99 10.87 32.25
CA ASP A 906 18.87 12.03 32.08
C ASP A 906 20.07 11.63 31.20
N ILE A 907 19.92 11.79 29.88
CA ILE A 907 20.91 11.40 28.87
C ILE A 907 21.17 12.56 27.93
N SER A 908 22.44 12.85 27.71
CA SER A 908 22.88 13.81 26.69
C SER A 908 22.99 13.12 25.33
N LEU A 909 22.15 13.50 24.37
CA LEU A 909 22.27 13.04 22.98
C LEU A 909 23.33 13.85 22.23
N VAL A 910 23.96 13.22 21.24
CA VAL A 910 25.05 13.81 20.45
C VAL A 910 24.60 15.06 19.67
N LYS A 911 23.35 15.04 19.16
CA LYS A 911 22.86 16.08 18.26
C LYS A 911 22.05 17.18 18.93
N THR A 912 21.35 16.86 20.02
CA THR A 912 20.42 17.80 20.64
C THR A 912 20.12 17.48 22.10
N GLN A 913 19.78 18.50 22.89
CA GLN A 913 19.22 18.35 24.24
C GLN A 913 17.72 18.70 24.30
N HIS A 914 17.09 18.94 23.14
CA HIS A 914 15.78 19.59 23.03
C HIS A 914 14.65 18.64 22.66
N LEU A 915 14.80 17.32 22.91
CA LEU A 915 13.69 16.38 22.76
C LEU A 915 12.71 16.51 23.93
N ASP A 916 11.43 16.63 23.61
CA ASP A 916 10.32 16.61 24.56
C ASP A 916 9.54 15.29 24.42
N LEU A 917 9.63 14.45 25.44
CA LEU A 917 8.93 13.17 25.50
C LEU A 917 7.72 13.19 26.45
N SER A 918 7.32 14.38 26.92
CA SER A 918 6.18 14.54 27.83
C SER A 918 4.87 13.99 27.26
N TYR A 919 4.72 14.01 25.92
CA TYR A 919 3.59 13.43 25.22
C TYR A 919 3.38 11.94 25.54
N VAL A 920 4.47 11.17 25.65
CA VAL A 920 4.44 9.74 25.99
C VAL A 920 4.09 9.52 27.46
N LEU A 921 4.50 10.46 28.33
CA LEU A 921 4.31 10.40 29.78
C LEU A 921 2.96 10.97 30.25
N SER A 922 2.03 11.24 29.34
CA SER A 922 0.70 11.74 29.71
C SER A 922 -0.08 10.69 30.53
N LYS A 923 -0.90 11.16 31.48
CA LYS A 923 -1.51 10.33 32.53
C LYS A 923 -2.91 9.78 32.21
N LEU A 924 -3.30 9.71 30.94
CA LEU A 924 -4.56 9.09 30.56
C LEU A 924 -4.43 7.56 30.68
N SER A 925 -5.04 6.98 31.71
CA SER A 925 -5.03 5.53 31.95
C SER A 925 -6.45 4.97 32.00
N SER A 926 -6.60 3.70 31.64
CA SER A 926 -7.80 2.88 31.85
C SER A 926 -7.39 1.65 32.64
N THR A 927 -8.05 1.42 33.77
CA THR A 927 -7.76 0.29 34.68
C THR A 927 -8.57 -0.96 34.37
N GLU A 928 -9.43 -0.93 33.35
CA GLU A 928 -10.27 -2.08 33.00
C GLU A 928 -9.50 -3.12 32.18
N ILE A 929 -9.56 -4.37 32.65
CA ILE A 929 -8.95 -5.53 31.98
C ILE A 929 -9.79 -5.87 30.74
N ARG A 930 -9.15 -5.90 29.57
CA ARG A 930 -9.83 -6.21 28.30
C ARG A 930 -10.00 -7.72 28.14
N ASN A 931 -11.04 -8.28 28.73
CA ASN A 931 -11.47 -9.66 28.53
C ASN A 931 -12.84 -9.70 27.81
N GLN A 932 -12.86 -9.21 26.57
CA GLN A 932 -14.07 -9.15 25.76
C GLN A 932 -14.28 -10.43 24.94
N ASP A 933 -15.54 -10.85 24.84
CA ASP A 933 -16.01 -11.80 23.83
C ASP A 933 -15.82 -11.22 22.41
N VAL A 934 -16.01 -12.05 21.39
CA VAL A 934 -16.02 -11.61 19.99
C VAL A 934 -17.20 -10.67 19.76
N HIS A 935 -16.98 -9.53 19.12
CA HIS A 935 -18.08 -8.64 18.72
C HIS A 935 -19.05 -9.33 17.76
N THR A 936 -20.33 -9.00 17.87
CA THR A 936 -21.39 -9.62 17.05
C THR A 936 -21.90 -8.68 15.96
N ASN A 937 -22.27 -9.26 14.81
CA ASN A 937 -23.04 -8.58 13.76
C ASN A 937 -24.51 -8.34 14.16
N GLY A 938 -24.95 -8.84 15.32
CA GLY A 938 -26.35 -8.92 15.69
C GLY A 938 -27.07 -10.04 14.96
N LEU A 939 -28.40 -9.98 14.93
CA LEU A 939 -29.25 -10.93 14.20
C LEU A 939 -29.19 -10.60 12.69
N VAL A 940 -28.80 -11.57 11.87
CA VAL A 940 -28.68 -11.42 10.41
C VAL A 940 -29.63 -12.36 9.67
N LEU A 941 -29.88 -12.12 8.38
CA LEU A 941 -30.77 -12.96 7.57
C LEU A 941 -30.31 -14.43 7.54
N ASP A 942 -29.00 -14.69 7.41
CA ASP A 942 -28.45 -16.05 7.43
C ASP A 942 -28.78 -16.83 8.71
N ASP A 943 -28.99 -16.16 9.86
CA ASP A 943 -29.41 -16.84 11.09
C ASP A 943 -30.81 -17.44 10.93
N LYS A 944 -31.71 -16.69 10.28
CA LYS A 944 -33.06 -17.17 9.99
C LYS A 944 -33.02 -18.31 8.98
N ILE A 945 -32.15 -18.24 7.98
CA ILE A 945 -32.00 -19.28 6.96
C ILE A 945 -31.42 -20.56 7.57
N LEU A 946 -30.36 -20.45 8.39
CA LEU A 946 -29.76 -21.60 9.07
C LEU A 946 -30.67 -22.20 10.15
N ALA A 947 -31.58 -21.41 10.72
CA ALA A 947 -32.60 -21.90 11.64
C ALA A 947 -33.79 -22.59 10.93
N ASP A 948 -33.93 -22.48 9.60
CA ASP A 948 -34.93 -23.25 8.85
C ASP A 948 -34.59 -24.75 8.94
N PRO A 949 -35.48 -25.60 9.51
CA PRO A 949 -35.18 -27.01 9.73
C PRO A 949 -34.82 -27.77 8.46
N VAL A 950 -35.34 -27.35 7.30
CA VAL A 950 -35.06 -28.00 6.02
C VAL A 950 -33.66 -27.64 5.52
N ILE A 951 -33.22 -26.40 5.72
CA ILE A 951 -31.84 -25.98 5.40
C ILE A 951 -30.85 -26.66 6.34
N ALA A 952 -31.13 -26.67 7.65
CA ALA A 952 -30.29 -27.32 8.65
C ALA A 952 -30.13 -28.83 8.35
N ASP A 953 -31.24 -29.53 8.04
CA ASP A 953 -31.22 -30.94 7.64
C ASP A 953 -30.47 -31.17 6.32
N ALA A 954 -30.57 -30.25 5.35
CA ALA A 954 -29.84 -30.35 4.09
C ALA A 954 -28.32 -30.18 4.27
N ILE A 955 -27.89 -29.28 5.15
CA ILE A 955 -26.47 -29.14 5.50
C ILE A 955 -26.01 -30.36 6.32
N GLU A 956 -26.81 -30.83 7.27
CA GLU A 956 -26.42 -31.92 8.17
C GLU A 956 -26.30 -33.26 7.44
N ASN A 957 -27.26 -33.55 6.56
CA ASN A 957 -27.42 -34.85 5.89
C ASN A 957 -27.19 -34.78 4.37
N GLU A 958 -26.53 -33.72 3.88
CA GLU A 958 -26.12 -33.55 2.49
C GLU A 958 -27.26 -33.72 1.47
N LYS A 959 -28.43 -33.12 1.76
CA LYS A 959 -29.63 -33.21 0.90
C LYS A 959 -29.73 -32.05 -0.11
N VAL A 960 -30.62 -32.24 -1.07
CA VAL A 960 -31.04 -31.19 -2.02
C VAL A 960 -32.26 -30.46 -1.47
N VAL A 961 -32.21 -29.12 -1.43
CA VAL A 961 -33.29 -28.27 -0.95
C VAL A 961 -33.52 -27.09 -1.89
N ASN A 962 -34.77 -26.65 -1.98
CA ASN A 962 -35.19 -25.44 -2.70
C ASN A 962 -35.94 -24.51 -1.75
N LYS A 963 -35.52 -23.25 -1.62
CA LYS A 963 -36.16 -22.24 -0.77
C LYS A 963 -36.13 -20.87 -1.42
N THR A 964 -37.10 -20.04 -1.03
CA THR A 964 -37.19 -18.65 -1.47
C THR A 964 -37.29 -17.73 -0.26
N PHE A 965 -36.57 -16.62 -0.28
CA PHE A 965 -36.58 -15.59 0.77
C PHE A 965 -36.66 -14.19 0.14
N ASP A 966 -37.19 -13.22 0.88
CA ASP A 966 -37.09 -11.81 0.53
C ASP A 966 -35.76 -11.24 1.04
N ILE A 967 -35.20 -10.27 0.31
CA ILE A 967 -33.94 -9.61 0.67
C ILE A 967 -34.02 -8.10 0.44
N TYR A 968 -33.38 -7.35 1.33
CA TYR A 968 -33.29 -5.88 1.27
C TYR A 968 -31.84 -5.41 1.36
N ASN A 969 -31.58 -4.15 1.01
CA ASN A 969 -30.23 -3.63 0.96
C ASN A 969 -29.51 -3.64 2.32
N VAL A 970 -30.27 -3.64 3.42
CA VAL A 970 -29.76 -3.79 4.79
C VAL A 970 -29.28 -5.20 5.11
N ASP A 971 -29.72 -6.21 4.35
CA ASP A 971 -29.29 -7.61 4.47
C ASP A 971 -27.97 -7.79 3.73
N ARG A 972 -26.88 -7.70 4.49
CA ARG A 972 -25.49 -7.70 4.00
C ARG A 972 -24.83 -9.04 4.23
N ALA A 973 -23.85 -9.37 3.39
CA ALA A 973 -23.07 -10.61 3.45
C ALA A 973 -23.93 -11.89 3.50
N VAL A 974 -25.13 -11.84 2.90
CA VAL A 974 -26.03 -12.99 2.85
C VAL A 974 -25.35 -14.13 2.10
N CYS A 975 -25.52 -15.35 2.61
CA CYS A 975 -24.81 -16.59 2.28
C CYS A 975 -23.45 -16.78 2.96
N GLY A 976 -22.82 -15.74 3.53
CA GLY A 976 -21.49 -15.87 4.13
C GLY A 976 -21.45 -16.81 5.35
N ARG A 977 -22.49 -16.78 6.19
CA ARG A 977 -22.56 -17.62 7.41
C ARG A 977 -22.97 -19.04 7.06
N ILE A 978 -23.80 -19.20 6.03
CA ILE A 978 -24.14 -20.50 5.45
C ILE A 978 -22.87 -21.17 4.90
N ALA A 979 -22.08 -20.44 4.11
CA ALA A 979 -20.83 -20.95 3.56
C ALA A 979 -19.83 -21.30 4.66
N GLY A 980 -19.73 -20.47 5.72
CA GLY A 980 -18.92 -20.77 6.89
C GLY A 980 -19.32 -22.07 7.59
N ALA A 981 -20.62 -22.32 7.77
CA ALA A 981 -21.14 -23.55 8.37
C ALA A 981 -20.79 -24.78 7.52
N ILE A 982 -20.96 -24.70 6.20
CA ILE A 982 -20.60 -25.78 5.25
C ILE A 982 -19.09 -26.03 5.28
N ALA A 983 -18.28 -24.98 5.09
CA ALA A 983 -16.83 -25.08 5.05
C ALA A 983 -16.24 -25.63 6.36
N LYS A 984 -16.85 -25.31 7.51
CA LYS A 984 -16.37 -25.84 8.79
C LYS A 984 -16.56 -27.35 8.91
N LYS A 985 -17.64 -27.89 8.35
CA LYS A 985 -17.98 -29.32 8.42
C LYS A 985 -17.32 -30.13 7.31
N TYR A 986 -17.31 -29.59 6.09
CA TYR A 986 -16.97 -30.33 4.88
C TYR A 986 -15.73 -29.81 4.13
N GLY A 987 -15.14 -28.69 4.56
CA GLY A 987 -14.11 -27.99 3.81
C GLY A 987 -14.65 -27.37 2.50
N ASP A 988 -13.74 -26.89 1.65
CA ASP A 988 -14.10 -26.11 0.46
C ASP A 988 -14.72 -26.97 -0.66
N THR A 989 -14.61 -28.31 -0.61
CA THR A 989 -15.07 -29.18 -1.71
C THR A 989 -15.81 -30.44 -1.25
N GLY A 990 -15.97 -30.67 0.06
CA GLY A 990 -16.47 -31.94 0.58
C GLY A 990 -17.99 -32.06 0.71
N PHE A 991 -18.75 -30.97 0.53
CA PHE A 991 -20.20 -31.00 0.69
C PHE A 991 -20.88 -31.60 -0.54
N ALA A 992 -21.55 -32.74 -0.37
CA ALA A 992 -22.25 -33.43 -1.45
C ALA A 992 -23.72 -33.00 -1.62
N GLY A 993 -24.25 -32.17 -0.71
CA GLY A 993 -25.61 -31.65 -0.78
C GLY A 993 -25.78 -30.49 -1.77
N GLN A 994 -27.01 -29.98 -1.88
CA GLN A 994 -27.32 -28.88 -2.79
C GLN A 994 -28.35 -27.91 -2.19
N LEU A 995 -27.92 -26.69 -1.90
CA LEU A 995 -28.77 -25.61 -1.42
C LEU A 995 -29.17 -24.71 -2.59
N ASN A 996 -30.38 -24.87 -3.11
CA ASN A 996 -30.93 -23.99 -4.14
C ASN A 996 -31.76 -22.89 -3.47
N ILE A 997 -31.22 -21.68 -3.39
CA ILE A 997 -31.84 -20.57 -2.66
C ILE A 997 -32.12 -19.43 -3.63
N THR A 998 -33.39 -19.02 -3.72
CA THR A 998 -33.81 -17.84 -4.48
C THR A 998 -34.09 -16.67 -3.53
N PHE A 999 -33.58 -15.49 -3.86
CA PHE A 999 -33.84 -14.25 -3.16
C PHE A 999 -34.60 -13.29 -4.06
N ASN A 1000 -35.61 -12.59 -3.53
CA ASN A 1000 -36.35 -11.56 -4.24
C ASN A 1000 -36.12 -10.19 -3.59
N GLY A 1001 -35.67 -9.22 -4.37
CA GLY A 1001 -35.47 -7.84 -3.89
C GLY A 1001 -34.07 -7.29 -4.21
N SER A 1002 -33.60 -6.35 -3.38
CA SER A 1002 -32.31 -5.68 -3.58
C SER A 1002 -31.32 -6.17 -2.53
N ALA A 1003 -30.27 -6.86 -2.93
CA ALA A 1003 -29.28 -7.37 -1.99
C ALA A 1003 -28.31 -6.27 -1.52
N GLY A 1004 -27.97 -6.29 -0.22
CA GLY A 1004 -26.93 -5.45 0.34
C GLY A 1004 -25.52 -5.80 -0.14
N GLN A 1005 -24.54 -5.13 0.44
CA GLN A 1005 -23.12 -5.37 0.17
C GLN A 1005 -22.72 -6.83 0.42
N SER A 1006 -21.77 -7.35 -0.37
CA SER A 1006 -21.18 -8.69 -0.21
C SER A 1006 -22.16 -9.86 -0.38
N PHE A 1007 -23.21 -9.70 -1.19
CA PHE A 1007 -24.13 -10.80 -1.51
C PHE A 1007 -23.42 -11.99 -2.16
N GLY A 1008 -23.66 -13.20 -1.64
CA GLY A 1008 -23.00 -14.41 -2.15
C GLY A 1008 -21.51 -14.49 -1.83
N CYS A 1009 -21.03 -13.77 -0.81
CA CYS A 1009 -19.64 -13.86 -0.40
C CYS A 1009 -19.27 -15.27 0.12
N PHE A 1010 -18.03 -15.69 -0.14
CA PHE A 1010 -17.44 -16.93 0.36
C PHE A 1010 -18.17 -18.22 0.01
N MET A 1011 -19.07 -18.22 -0.97
CA MET A 1011 -19.83 -19.43 -1.36
C MET A 1011 -18.91 -20.63 -1.63
N THR A 1012 -19.40 -21.82 -1.25
CA THR A 1012 -18.75 -23.11 -1.49
C THR A 1012 -19.55 -23.92 -2.53
N PRO A 1013 -18.94 -24.95 -3.15
CA PRO A 1013 -19.67 -25.93 -3.96
C PRO A 1013 -20.90 -26.48 -3.23
N GLY A 1014 -21.95 -26.79 -3.99
CA GLY A 1014 -23.25 -27.20 -3.48
C GLY A 1014 -24.20 -26.04 -3.17
N MET A 1015 -23.77 -24.78 -3.20
CA MET A 1015 -24.66 -23.62 -3.08
C MET A 1015 -25.03 -23.09 -4.48
N ASN A 1016 -26.33 -23.09 -4.81
CA ASN A 1016 -26.84 -22.46 -6.02
C ASN A 1016 -27.80 -21.34 -5.62
N VAL A 1017 -27.34 -20.10 -5.78
CA VAL A 1017 -28.01 -18.91 -5.28
C VAL A 1017 -28.49 -18.08 -6.45
N ARG A 1018 -29.77 -17.71 -6.44
CA ARG A 1018 -30.39 -16.86 -7.44
C ARG A 1018 -30.93 -15.60 -6.78
N LEU A 1019 -30.65 -14.44 -7.34
CA LEU A 1019 -31.24 -13.17 -6.96
C LEU A 1019 -32.11 -12.64 -8.10
N VAL A 1020 -33.39 -12.43 -7.81
CA VAL A 1020 -34.35 -11.76 -8.68
C VAL A 1020 -34.52 -10.33 -8.19
N GLY A 1021 -33.85 -9.39 -8.86
CA GLY A 1021 -33.76 -7.97 -8.54
C GLY A 1021 -32.38 -7.42 -8.87
N GLU A 1022 -31.70 -6.80 -7.89
CA GLU A 1022 -30.41 -6.14 -8.08
C GLU A 1022 -29.53 -6.24 -6.83
N ALA A 1023 -28.22 -6.03 -6.96
CA ALA A 1023 -27.29 -6.09 -5.83
C ALA A 1023 -26.35 -4.88 -5.80
N ASN A 1024 -25.86 -4.57 -4.59
CA ASN A 1024 -24.82 -3.57 -4.37
C ASN A 1024 -23.42 -4.13 -4.69
N ASP A 1025 -22.37 -3.58 -4.08
CA ASP A 1025 -20.98 -3.94 -4.36
C ASP A 1025 -20.62 -5.32 -3.79
N TYR A 1026 -19.50 -5.87 -4.26
CA TYR A 1026 -18.85 -7.07 -3.74
C TYR A 1026 -19.61 -8.39 -3.94
N VAL A 1027 -20.48 -8.47 -4.94
CA VAL A 1027 -21.17 -9.73 -5.31
C VAL A 1027 -20.15 -10.85 -5.55
N GLY A 1028 -20.32 -11.99 -4.89
CA GLY A 1028 -19.43 -13.15 -5.03
C GLY A 1028 -18.01 -12.95 -4.48
N LYS A 1029 -17.81 -11.97 -3.58
CA LYS A 1029 -16.51 -11.72 -2.93
C LYS A 1029 -15.94 -12.98 -2.28
N GLY A 1030 -14.70 -13.34 -2.63
CA GLY A 1030 -13.98 -14.48 -2.05
C GLY A 1030 -14.67 -15.84 -2.24
N MET A 1031 -15.61 -15.98 -3.17
CA MET A 1031 -16.28 -17.27 -3.41
C MET A 1031 -15.26 -18.35 -3.83
N ALA A 1032 -15.43 -19.57 -3.34
CA ALA A 1032 -14.60 -20.73 -3.66
C ALA A 1032 -15.32 -21.75 -4.54
N GLY A 1033 -16.64 -21.63 -4.71
CA GLY A 1033 -17.45 -22.52 -5.53
C GLY A 1033 -18.92 -22.13 -5.53
N GLY A 1034 -19.74 -23.00 -6.11
CA GLY A 1034 -21.18 -22.78 -6.26
C GLY A 1034 -21.53 -21.96 -7.50
N GLU A 1035 -22.83 -21.72 -7.66
CA GLU A 1035 -23.42 -20.94 -8.75
C GLU A 1035 -24.16 -19.72 -8.19
N LEU A 1036 -23.89 -18.54 -8.73
CA LEU A 1036 -24.53 -17.28 -8.34
C LEU A 1036 -25.13 -16.59 -9.56
N VAL A 1037 -26.45 -16.45 -9.56
CA VAL A 1037 -27.22 -15.89 -10.68
C VAL A 1037 -27.92 -14.61 -10.22
N VAL A 1038 -27.72 -13.50 -10.94
CA VAL A 1038 -28.42 -12.24 -10.69
C VAL A 1038 -29.20 -11.83 -11.94
N THR A 1039 -30.52 -11.71 -11.80
CA THR A 1039 -31.42 -11.27 -12.87
C THR A 1039 -32.33 -10.17 -12.36
N PRO A 1040 -32.71 -9.16 -13.17
CA PRO A 1040 -33.76 -8.24 -12.79
C PRO A 1040 -35.11 -8.98 -12.60
N VAL A 1041 -36.08 -8.31 -11.99
CA VAL A 1041 -37.46 -8.81 -11.93
C VAL A 1041 -38.06 -8.91 -13.34
N ASP A 1042 -39.06 -9.76 -13.52
CA ASP A 1042 -39.83 -9.79 -14.76
C ASP A 1042 -40.65 -8.50 -14.93
N ASN A 1043 -40.89 -8.08 -16.17
CA ASN A 1043 -41.64 -6.85 -16.54
C ASN A 1043 -41.00 -5.53 -16.06
N VAL A 1044 -39.72 -5.32 -16.37
CA VAL A 1044 -39.04 -4.03 -16.16
C VAL A 1044 -39.34 -3.01 -17.27
N GLY A 1045 -39.32 -1.72 -16.92
CA GLY A 1045 -39.48 -0.60 -17.87
C GLY A 1045 -38.19 -0.19 -18.61
N PHE A 1046 -37.06 -0.85 -18.32
CA PHE A 1046 -35.74 -0.57 -18.87
C PHE A 1046 -35.15 -1.78 -19.60
N CYS A 1047 -34.10 -1.54 -20.39
CA CYS A 1047 -33.35 -2.57 -21.10
C CYS A 1047 -32.30 -3.23 -20.16
N PRO A 1048 -32.42 -4.52 -19.77
CA PRO A 1048 -31.52 -5.15 -18.80
C PRO A 1048 -30.04 -5.07 -19.16
N GLU A 1049 -29.70 -5.33 -20.42
CA GLU A 1049 -28.32 -5.29 -20.93
C GLU A 1049 -27.70 -3.90 -20.87
N GLU A 1050 -28.51 -2.84 -20.75
CA GLU A 1050 -28.03 -1.47 -20.59
C GLU A 1050 -27.98 -1.00 -19.14
N ALA A 1051 -28.74 -1.66 -18.26
CA ALA A 1051 -28.90 -1.30 -16.86
C ALA A 1051 -27.73 -1.79 -16.00
N ALA A 1052 -27.32 -0.97 -15.05
CA ALA A 1052 -26.41 -1.43 -14.01
C ALA A 1052 -27.21 -2.28 -13.00
N ILE A 1053 -26.85 -3.54 -12.80
CA ILE A 1053 -27.58 -4.50 -11.95
C ILE A 1053 -26.77 -4.95 -10.73
N VAL A 1054 -25.45 -4.97 -10.84
CA VAL A 1054 -24.54 -5.21 -9.71
C VAL A 1054 -23.55 -4.06 -9.56
N GLY A 1055 -22.99 -3.92 -8.35
CA GLY A 1055 -22.04 -2.88 -8.01
C GLY A 1055 -20.59 -3.17 -8.42
N ASN A 1056 -19.68 -2.52 -7.70
CA ASN A 1056 -18.23 -2.54 -7.89
C ASN A 1056 -17.58 -3.78 -7.26
N THR A 1057 -16.34 -4.08 -7.69
CA THR A 1057 -15.45 -5.06 -7.05
C THR A 1057 -16.10 -6.44 -6.87
N CYS A 1058 -16.97 -6.84 -7.81
CA CYS A 1058 -17.55 -8.18 -7.84
C CYS A 1058 -16.45 -9.23 -8.05
N LEU A 1059 -16.60 -10.39 -7.42
CA LEU A 1059 -15.69 -11.55 -7.51
C LEU A 1059 -14.28 -11.28 -6.96
N TYR A 1060 -14.14 -10.31 -6.06
CA TYR A 1060 -12.84 -9.96 -5.51
C TYR A 1060 -12.17 -11.16 -4.84
N GLY A 1061 -11.04 -11.60 -5.41
CA GLY A 1061 -10.28 -12.72 -4.86
C GLY A 1061 -10.96 -14.08 -4.99
N ALA A 1062 -11.94 -14.23 -5.90
CA ALA A 1062 -12.66 -15.49 -6.07
C ALA A 1062 -11.72 -16.65 -6.48
N THR A 1063 -11.91 -17.81 -5.86
CA THR A 1063 -11.10 -19.02 -5.99
C THR A 1063 -11.89 -20.21 -6.57
N GLY A 1064 -13.09 -19.97 -7.10
CA GLY A 1064 -13.85 -20.94 -7.87
C GLY A 1064 -15.30 -20.52 -8.08
N GLY A 1065 -16.09 -21.39 -8.69
CA GLY A 1065 -17.53 -21.20 -8.93
C GLY A 1065 -17.87 -20.44 -10.21
N GLN A 1066 -19.17 -20.20 -10.40
CA GLN A 1066 -19.74 -19.61 -11.61
C GLN A 1066 -20.71 -18.47 -11.27
N VAL A 1067 -20.57 -17.35 -11.98
CA VAL A 1067 -21.44 -16.17 -11.77
C VAL A 1067 -22.05 -15.69 -13.09
N PHE A 1068 -23.37 -15.51 -13.10
CA PHE A 1068 -24.13 -15.07 -14.27
C PHE A 1068 -24.95 -13.83 -13.92
N VAL A 1069 -24.68 -12.71 -14.59
CA VAL A 1069 -25.32 -11.42 -14.32
C VAL A 1069 -26.01 -10.92 -15.58
N ARG A 1070 -27.34 -10.86 -15.56
CA ARG A 1070 -28.14 -10.25 -16.65
C ARG A 1070 -28.22 -8.74 -16.44
N GLY A 1071 -27.19 -8.06 -16.89
CA GLY A 1071 -27.03 -6.61 -16.86
C GLY A 1071 -25.57 -6.22 -16.67
N LYS A 1072 -25.33 -4.93 -16.42
CA LYS A 1072 -23.97 -4.38 -16.24
C LYS A 1072 -23.50 -4.42 -14.80
N ALA A 1073 -22.19 -4.60 -14.63
CA ALA A 1073 -21.47 -4.44 -13.39
C ALA A 1073 -20.77 -3.07 -13.26
N GLY A 1074 -20.32 -2.80 -12.04
CA GLY A 1074 -19.49 -1.66 -11.67
C GLY A 1074 -18.03 -1.74 -12.16
N GLU A 1075 -17.20 -0.90 -11.54
CA GLU A 1075 -15.74 -0.88 -11.64
C GLU A 1075 -15.14 -2.17 -11.07
N ARG A 1076 -13.93 -2.51 -11.52
CA ARG A 1076 -13.10 -3.59 -10.94
C ARG A 1076 -13.80 -4.95 -10.89
N PHE A 1077 -14.65 -5.22 -11.87
CA PHE A 1077 -15.28 -6.53 -12.03
C PHE A 1077 -14.20 -7.61 -12.21
N ALA A 1078 -14.29 -8.69 -11.42
CA ALA A 1078 -13.32 -9.77 -11.39
C ALA A 1078 -11.89 -9.35 -10.98
N VAL A 1079 -11.76 -8.30 -10.16
CA VAL A 1079 -10.46 -7.91 -9.61
C VAL A 1079 -9.86 -9.04 -8.77
N ARG A 1080 -8.59 -9.38 -9.00
CA ARG A 1080 -7.93 -10.51 -8.33
C ARG A 1080 -8.66 -11.86 -8.47
N ASN A 1081 -9.54 -12.03 -9.47
CA ASN A 1081 -10.14 -13.34 -9.75
C ASN A 1081 -9.04 -14.36 -10.01
N SER A 1082 -9.13 -15.51 -9.35
CA SER A 1082 -8.11 -16.54 -9.41
C SER A 1082 -8.62 -17.82 -10.07
N LEU A 1083 -9.91 -18.14 -9.99
CA LEU A 1083 -10.46 -19.36 -10.61
C LEU A 1083 -11.96 -19.29 -10.97
N CYS A 1084 -12.68 -18.21 -10.69
CA CYS A 1084 -14.12 -18.10 -10.99
C CYS A 1084 -14.37 -17.94 -12.49
N GLN A 1085 -15.46 -18.54 -12.97
CA GLN A 1085 -16.01 -18.29 -14.30
C GLN A 1085 -17.16 -17.29 -14.20
N ALA A 1086 -17.25 -16.32 -15.11
CA ALA A 1086 -18.31 -15.32 -15.04
C ALA A 1086 -18.79 -14.86 -16.42
N VAL A 1087 -20.10 -14.58 -16.52
CA VAL A 1087 -20.71 -13.91 -17.69
C VAL A 1087 -21.50 -12.69 -17.21
N VAL A 1088 -21.24 -11.55 -17.85
CA VAL A 1088 -21.88 -10.25 -17.55
C VAL A 1088 -22.14 -9.47 -18.84
N GLU A 1089 -23.10 -8.55 -18.86
CA GLU A 1089 -23.54 -7.85 -20.09
C GLU A 1089 -22.89 -6.46 -20.25
N GLY A 1090 -21.92 -6.13 -19.39
CA GLY A 1090 -21.07 -4.95 -19.50
C GLY A 1090 -20.40 -4.62 -18.17
N THR A 1091 -19.34 -3.81 -18.19
CA THR A 1091 -18.56 -3.49 -16.97
C THR A 1091 -18.07 -2.05 -16.98
N GLY A 1092 -17.67 -1.55 -15.80
CA GLY A 1092 -16.89 -0.34 -15.65
C GLY A 1092 -15.43 -0.45 -16.04
N ASP A 1093 -14.66 0.53 -15.55
CA ASP A 1093 -13.19 0.56 -15.65
C ASP A 1093 -12.56 -0.60 -14.85
N HIS A 1094 -11.32 -0.97 -15.19
CA HIS A 1094 -10.50 -1.95 -14.47
C HIS A 1094 -11.06 -3.40 -14.46
N CYS A 1095 -11.83 -3.78 -15.48
CA CYS A 1095 -12.31 -5.16 -15.62
C CYS A 1095 -11.13 -6.15 -15.71
N CYS A 1096 -11.18 -7.25 -14.95
CA CYS A 1096 -10.14 -8.28 -14.82
C CYS A 1096 -8.78 -7.77 -14.29
N GLU A 1097 -8.77 -6.66 -13.57
CA GLU A 1097 -7.56 -6.13 -12.95
C GLU A 1097 -6.94 -7.17 -11.99
N TYR A 1098 -5.63 -7.41 -12.09
CA TYR A 1098 -4.93 -8.38 -11.26
C TYR A 1098 -5.42 -9.85 -11.35
N MET A 1099 -6.21 -10.23 -12.35
CA MET A 1099 -6.69 -11.61 -12.52
C MET A 1099 -5.51 -12.60 -12.71
N THR A 1100 -5.57 -13.74 -12.02
CA THR A 1100 -4.53 -14.80 -12.06
C THR A 1100 -5.03 -16.14 -12.58
N GLY A 1101 -6.33 -16.27 -12.81
CA GLY A 1101 -6.98 -17.46 -13.36
C GLY A 1101 -8.50 -17.29 -13.42
N GLY A 1102 -9.20 -18.31 -13.92
CA GLY A 1102 -10.63 -18.24 -14.21
C GLY A 1102 -10.93 -17.79 -15.64
N CYS A 1103 -12.21 -17.57 -15.95
CA CYS A 1103 -12.66 -17.14 -17.28
C CYS A 1103 -13.77 -16.09 -17.18
N VAL A 1104 -13.59 -14.93 -17.81
CA VAL A 1104 -14.59 -13.85 -17.78
C VAL A 1104 -15.11 -13.56 -19.19
N VAL A 1105 -16.42 -13.56 -19.36
CA VAL A 1105 -17.09 -13.21 -20.62
C VAL A 1105 -17.91 -11.93 -20.41
N VAL A 1106 -17.70 -10.94 -21.27
CA VAL A 1106 -18.46 -9.68 -21.27
C VAL A 1106 -19.21 -9.52 -22.58
N LEU A 1107 -20.54 -9.49 -22.52
CA LEU A 1107 -21.45 -9.45 -23.67
C LEU A 1107 -21.86 -8.02 -24.08
N GLY A 1108 -21.09 -7.02 -23.69
CA GLY A 1108 -21.39 -5.62 -23.97
C GLY A 1108 -20.24 -4.68 -23.63
N LYS A 1109 -20.56 -3.39 -23.44
CA LYS A 1109 -19.57 -2.32 -23.29
C LYS A 1109 -18.75 -2.46 -22.02
N VAL A 1110 -17.46 -2.14 -22.14
CA VAL A 1110 -16.49 -2.06 -21.03
C VAL A 1110 -15.91 -0.65 -20.89
N GLY A 1111 -15.49 -0.34 -19.66
CA GLY A 1111 -14.67 0.84 -19.34
C GLY A 1111 -13.21 0.70 -19.77
N ARG A 1112 -12.35 1.62 -19.33
CA ARG A 1112 -10.91 1.64 -19.65
C ARG A 1112 -10.09 0.81 -18.67
N ASN A 1113 -8.81 0.63 -19.00
CA ASN A 1113 -7.81 -0.11 -18.24
C ASN A 1113 -8.14 -1.60 -18.03
N VAL A 1114 -8.79 -2.21 -19.02
CA VAL A 1114 -9.12 -3.64 -18.98
C VAL A 1114 -7.84 -4.47 -18.90
N ALA A 1115 -7.85 -5.51 -18.07
CA ALA A 1115 -6.77 -6.48 -17.88
C ALA A 1115 -5.44 -5.91 -17.35
N ALA A 1116 -5.44 -4.75 -16.68
CA ALA A 1116 -4.25 -4.23 -16.02
C ALA A 1116 -3.76 -5.20 -14.94
N GLY A 1117 -2.49 -5.62 -15.02
CA GLY A 1117 -1.95 -6.60 -14.07
C GLY A 1117 -2.51 -8.03 -14.21
N MET A 1118 -3.30 -8.33 -15.24
CA MET A 1118 -3.83 -9.67 -15.49
C MET A 1118 -2.68 -10.60 -15.92
N THR A 1119 -2.40 -11.61 -15.09
CA THR A 1119 -1.24 -12.51 -15.23
C THR A 1119 -1.65 -13.98 -15.43
N GLY A 1120 -2.94 -14.29 -15.42
CA GLY A 1120 -3.48 -15.60 -15.73
C GLY A 1120 -4.99 -15.56 -15.91
N GLY A 1121 -5.56 -16.63 -16.42
CA GLY A 1121 -6.95 -16.73 -16.84
C GLY A 1121 -7.19 -16.16 -18.23
N LEU A 1122 -8.42 -16.33 -18.74
CA LEU A 1122 -8.83 -15.84 -20.06
C LEU A 1122 -10.01 -14.89 -19.92
N ALA A 1123 -10.08 -13.92 -20.83
CA ALA A 1123 -11.23 -13.04 -20.92
C ALA A 1123 -11.72 -12.89 -22.37
N TYR A 1124 -13.04 -12.91 -22.56
CA TYR A 1124 -13.70 -12.73 -23.85
C TYR A 1124 -14.57 -11.48 -23.81
N MET A 1125 -14.31 -10.55 -24.72
CA MET A 1125 -14.94 -9.24 -24.74
C MET A 1125 -15.65 -9.04 -26.07
N LEU A 1126 -16.97 -8.85 -26.05
CA LEU A 1126 -17.73 -8.48 -27.24
C LEU A 1126 -17.51 -7.01 -27.58
N ASP A 1127 -17.05 -6.73 -28.81
CA ASP A 1127 -16.77 -5.37 -29.28
C ASP A 1127 -17.56 -5.07 -30.57
N GLU A 1128 -18.79 -4.57 -30.39
CA GLU A 1128 -19.70 -4.28 -31.51
C GLU A 1128 -19.48 -2.91 -32.16
N ASP A 1129 -18.80 -1.99 -31.46
CA ASP A 1129 -18.60 -0.60 -31.90
C ASP A 1129 -17.13 -0.25 -32.21
N ASP A 1130 -16.23 -1.24 -32.20
CA ASP A 1130 -14.78 -1.10 -32.45
C ASP A 1130 -14.10 -0.09 -31.50
N THR A 1131 -14.51 -0.09 -30.22
CA THR A 1131 -13.99 0.85 -29.21
C THR A 1131 -13.14 0.20 -28.12
N LEU A 1132 -12.93 -1.13 -28.15
CA LEU A 1132 -12.24 -1.85 -27.09
C LEU A 1132 -10.72 -1.63 -27.10
N MET A 1133 -10.08 -1.64 -28.27
CA MET A 1133 -8.62 -1.61 -28.38
C MET A 1133 -7.89 -0.50 -27.61
N PRO A 1134 -8.36 0.76 -27.56
CA PRO A 1134 -7.73 1.82 -26.78
C PRO A 1134 -8.04 1.73 -25.27
N LYS A 1135 -8.98 0.87 -24.85
CA LYS A 1135 -9.38 0.67 -23.45
C LYS A 1135 -8.61 -0.45 -22.75
N ILE A 1136 -7.92 -1.31 -23.51
CA ILE A 1136 -7.13 -2.44 -22.95
C ILE A 1136 -5.76 -1.94 -22.48
N ASN A 1137 -5.37 -2.35 -21.27
CA ASN A 1137 -4.00 -2.23 -20.81
C ASN A 1137 -3.15 -3.36 -21.41
N LYS A 1138 -2.25 -3.02 -22.34
CA LYS A 1138 -1.44 -3.97 -23.12
C LYS A 1138 -0.09 -4.26 -22.49
N GLU A 1139 0.12 -3.92 -21.21
CA GLU A 1139 1.41 -4.15 -20.55
C GLU A 1139 1.75 -5.65 -20.45
N ILE A 1140 0.73 -6.50 -20.24
CA ILE A 1140 0.91 -7.94 -20.02
C ILE A 1140 0.17 -8.76 -21.07
N VAL A 1141 -1.13 -8.50 -21.27
CA VAL A 1141 -1.97 -9.36 -22.11
C VAL A 1141 -1.75 -9.15 -23.60
N LYS A 1142 -1.76 -10.25 -24.35
CA LYS A 1142 -1.91 -10.28 -25.80
C LYS A 1142 -3.40 -10.25 -26.14
N VAL A 1143 -3.76 -9.47 -27.16
CA VAL A 1143 -5.14 -9.34 -27.63
C VAL A 1143 -5.26 -10.06 -28.97
N GLN A 1144 -6.19 -11.00 -29.11
CA GLN A 1144 -6.37 -11.78 -30.33
C GLN A 1144 -7.85 -12.07 -30.60
N ARG A 1145 -8.18 -12.53 -31.82
CA ARG A 1145 -9.52 -13.07 -32.14
C ARG A 1145 -9.66 -14.50 -31.64
N VAL A 1146 -10.88 -14.94 -31.39
CA VAL A 1146 -11.18 -16.30 -30.90
C VAL A 1146 -11.08 -17.30 -32.06
N THR A 1147 -9.88 -17.85 -32.26
CA THR A 1147 -9.59 -18.72 -33.43
C THR A 1147 -9.45 -20.20 -33.08
N ALA A 1148 -9.03 -20.52 -31.85
CA ALA A 1148 -8.89 -21.91 -31.41
C ALA A 1148 -10.26 -22.57 -31.20
N PRO A 1149 -10.53 -23.77 -31.74
CA PRO A 1149 -11.82 -24.46 -31.57
C PRO A 1149 -12.23 -24.67 -30.11
N VAL A 1150 -11.28 -25.01 -29.24
CA VAL A 1150 -11.54 -25.18 -27.79
C VAL A 1150 -11.94 -23.85 -27.14
N GLY A 1151 -11.29 -22.74 -27.55
CA GLY A 1151 -11.64 -21.40 -27.08
C GLY A 1151 -13.02 -20.94 -27.55
N GLN A 1152 -13.41 -21.30 -28.78
CA GLN A 1152 -14.77 -21.05 -29.29
C GLN A 1152 -15.82 -21.84 -28.51
N LEU A 1153 -15.54 -23.11 -28.20
CA LEU A 1153 -16.41 -23.96 -27.40
C LEU A 1153 -16.56 -23.43 -25.97
N GLN A 1154 -15.46 -23.04 -25.31
CA GLN A 1154 -15.49 -22.45 -23.97
C GLN A 1154 -16.38 -21.20 -23.93
N LEU A 1155 -16.19 -20.28 -24.88
CA LEU A 1155 -17.00 -19.08 -24.98
C LEU A 1155 -18.47 -19.41 -25.20
N LYS A 1156 -18.77 -20.28 -26.16
CA LYS A 1156 -20.15 -20.66 -26.50
C LYS A 1156 -20.86 -21.32 -25.32
N SER A 1157 -20.22 -22.27 -24.64
CA SER A 1157 -20.81 -22.97 -23.50
C SER A 1157 -21.08 -22.06 -22.30
N LEU A 1158 -20.22 -21.06 -22.05
CA LEU A 1158 -20.48 -20.06 -21.01
C LEU A 1158 -21.68 -19.17 -21.36
N ILE A 1159 -21.85 -18.80 -22.63
CA ILE A 1159 -23.00 -18.02 -23.08
C ILE A 1159 -24.29 -18.86 -23.05
N GLU A 1160 -24.23 -20.13 -23.45
CA GLU A 1160 -25.34 -21.09 -23.32
C GLU A 1160 -25.81 -21.21 -21.87
N ALA A 1161 -24.88 -21.40 -20.93
CA ALA A 1161 -25.17 -21.43 -19.50
C ALA A 1161 -25.76 -20.08 -19.03
N HIS A 1162 -25.22 -18.95 -19.47
CA HIS A 1162 -25.78 -17.64 -19.14
C HIS A 1162 -27.24 -17.51 -19.59
N VAL A 1163 -27.56 -17.92 -20.82
CA VAL A 1163 -28.93 -17.88 -21.35
C VAL A 1163 -29.86 -18.81 -20.59
N GLU A 1164 -29.45 -20.05 -20.34
CA GLU A 1164 -30.22 -21.03 -19.56
C GLU A 1164 -30.54 -20.49 -18.17
N LYS A 1165 -29.54 -19.89 -17.51
CA LYS A 1165 -29.66 -19.46 -16.12
C LYS A 1165 -30.33 -18.11 -15.97
N THR A 1166 -30.27 -17.22 -16.95
CA THR A 1166 -30.74 -15.83 -16.80
C THR A 1166 -31.89 -15.44 -17.72
N GLY A 1167 -32.16 -16.21 -18.78
CA GLY A 1167 -33.07 -15.80 -19.84
C GLY A 1167 -32.58 -14.57 -20.62
N SER A 1168 -31.26 -14.35 -20.70
CA SER A 1168 -30.67 -13.20 -21.39
C SER A 1168 -31.04 -13.16 -22.88
N ALA A 1169 -31.72 -12.09 -23.30
CA ALA A 1169 -32.03 -11.83 -24.70
C ALA A 1169 -30.76 -11.55 -25.53
N LYS A 1170 -29.79 -10.83 -24.96
CA LYS A 1170 -28.50 -10.55 -25.61
C LYS A 1170 -27.72 -11.84 -25.85
N GLY A 1171 -27.62 -12.71 -24.84
CA GLY A 1171 -26.99 -14.01 -24.98
C GLY A 1171 -27.68 -14.89 -26.03
N ALA A 1172 -29.01 -14.93 -26.02
CA ALA A 1172 -29.80 -15.71 -26.99
C ALA A 1172 -29.56 -15.23 -28.43
N ALA A 1173 -29.56 -13.91 -28.67
CA ALA A 1173 -29.27 -13.34 -29.98
C ALA A 1173 -27.84 -13.66 -30.46
N ILE A 1174 -26.86 -13.67 -29.56
CA ILE A 1174 -25.48 -14.05 -29.90
C ILE A 1174 -25.40 -15.53 -30.31
N LEU A 1175 -26.12 -16.42 -29.62
CA LEU A 1175 -26.14 -17.85 -29.94
C LEU A 1175 -26.87 -18.15 -31.26
N GLU A 1176 -27.97 -17.43 -31.53
CA GLU A 1176 -28.73 -17.55 -32.78
C GLU A 1176 -27.91 -17.09 -34.00
N GLU A 1177 -27.18 -15.97 -33.87
CA GLU A 1177 -26.33 -15.41 -34.92
C GLU A 1177 -24.82 -15.64 -34.66
N TRP A 1178 -24.44 -16.82 -34.16
CA TRP A 1178 -23.07 -17.11 -33.69
C TRP A 1178 -21.97 -16.75 -34.70
N GLU A 1179 -22.14 -17.13 -35.97
CA GLU A 1179 -21.16 -16.86 -37.04
C GLU A 1179 -20.94 -15.37 -37.30
N LYS A 1180 -21.94 -14.53 -37.00
CA LYS A 1180 -21.83 -13.06 -37.10
C LYS A 1180 -21.14 -12.46 -35.88
N TYR A 1181 -21.43 -12.96 -34.68
CA TYR A 1181 -20.90 -12.39 -33.44
C TYR A 1181 -19.50 -12.89 -33.08
N LEU A 1182 -19.15 -14.14 -33.39
CA LEU A 1182 -17.85 -14.72 -33.05
C LEU A 1182 -16.66 -13.86 -33.55
N PRO A 1183 -16.64 -13.33 -34.78
CA PRO A 1183 -15.57 -12.45 -35.24
C PRO A 1183 -15.47 -11.11 -34.48
N LEU A 1184 -16.52 -10.70 -33.76
CA LEU A 1184 -16.57 -9.46 -32.98
C LEU A 1184 -15.97 -9.64 -31.57
N PHE A 1185 -15.80 -10.88 -31.10
CA PHE A 1185 -15.14 -11.13 -29.83
C PHE A 1185 -13.63 -10.93 -29.90
N TRP A 1186 -13.09 -10.38 -28.83
CA TRP A 1186 -11.66 -10.35 -28.53
C TRP A 1186 -11.35 -11.28 -27.37
N GLN A 1187 -10.30 -12.08 -27.50
CA GLN A 1187 -9.72 -12.90 -26.45
C GLN A 1187 -8.49 -12.18 -25.88
N LEU A 1188 -8.46 -12.01 -24.56
CA LEU A 1188 -7.33 -11.46 -23.83
C LEU A 1188 -6.55 -12.61 -23.20
N VAL A 1189 -5.30 -12.77 -23.62
CA VAL A 1189 -4.45 -13.92 -23.28
C VAL A 1189 -3.18 -13.40 -22.59
N PRO A 1190 -3.01 -13.59 -21.27
CA PRO A 1190 -1.73 -13.32 -20.63
C PRO A 1190 -0.68 -14.34 -21.09
N PRO A 1191 0.63 -14.03 -21.01
CA PRO A 1191 1.70 -14.90 -21.51
C PRO A 1191 1.73 -16.28 -20.85
N SER A 1192 1.17 -16.41 -19.64
CA SER A 1192 1.05 -17.68 -18.93
C SER A 1192 0.03 -18.65 -19.52
N GLU A 1193 -0.83 -18.18 -20.44
CA GLU A 1193 -1.90 -18.97 -21.07
C GLU A 1193 -1.71 -19.09 -22.60
N GLU A 1194 -0.61 -18.55 -23.16
CA GLU A 1194 -0.40 -18.50 -24.62
C GLU A 1194 -0.41 -19.90 -25.26
N ASP A 1195 0.07 -20.90 -24.54
CA ASP A 1195 0.14 -22.29 -24.97
C ASP A 1195 -1.05 -23.14 -24.50
N THR A 1196 -2.15 -22.54 -24.04
CA THR A 1196 -3.36 -23.29 -23.66
C THR A 1196 -4.18 -23.69 -24.90
N PRO A 1197 -4.92 -24.82 -24.87
CA PRO A 1197 -5.79 -25.23 -25.97
C PRO A 1197 -6.83 -24.17 -26.38
N GLU A 1198 -7.29 -23.39 -25.41
CA GLU A 1198 -8.28 -22.33 -25.60
C GLU A 1198 -7.70 -21.10 -26.33
N ALA A 1199 -6.39 -20.86 -26.22
CA ALA A 1199 -5.71 -19.71 -26.81
C ALA A 1199 -4.93 -20.06 -28.09
N CYS A 1200 -4.44 -21.29 -28.23
CA CYS A 1200 -3.57 -21.70 -29.34
C CYS A 1200 -4.26 -22.70 -30.29
N ALA A 1201 -4.54 -22.26 -31.52
CA ALA A 1201 -5.17 -23.09 -32.55
C ALA A 1201 -4.27 -24.26 -33.03
N LEU A 1202 -2.94 -24.18 -32.81
CA LEU A 1202 -1.96 -25.20 -33.21
C LEU A 1202 -1.51 -26.08 -32.03
N TYR A 1203 -2.23 -26.07 -30.91
CA TYR A 1203 -1.84 -26.76 -29.68
C TYR A 1203 -1.41 -28.22 -29.90
N GLU A 1204 -2.12 -28.99 -30.74
CA GLU A 1204 -1.77 -30.39 -31.05
C GLU A 1204 -0.42 -30.54 -31.76
N ALA A 1205 0.00 -29.56 -32.56
CA ALA A 1205 1.31 -29.53 -33.23
C ALA A 1205 2.43 -29.04 -32.31
N THR A 1206 2.18 -28.04 -31.46
CA THR A 1206 3.18 -27.52 -30.49
C THR A 1206 3.42 -28.45 -29.31
N ALA A 1207 2.40 -29.18 -28.85
CA ALA A 1207 2.56 -30.19 -27.80
C ALA A 1207 3.45 -31.35 -28.23
N ALA A 1208 3.41 -31.73 -29.52
CA ALA A 1208 4.27 -32.77 -30.07
C ALA A 1208 5.76 -32.37 -30.10
N ASP A 1209 6.07 -31.10 -30.40
CA ASP A 1209 7.44 -30.58 -30.41
C ASP A 1209 8.04 -30.34 -29.00
N GLN A 1210 7.19 -30.05 -28.00
CA GLN A 1210 7.66 -29.86 -26.61
C GLN A 1210 8.02 -31.18 -25.90
N VAL A 1211 7.37 -32.30 -26.26
CA VAL A 1211 7.73 -33.64 -25.73
C VAL A 1211 9.13 -34.08 -26.20
N THR A 1212 9.56 -33.62 -27.38
CA THR A 1212 10.92 -33.84 -27.90
C THR A 1212 12.01 -33.00 -27.21
N PHE A 1213 11.67 -31.91 -26.52
CA PHE A 1213 12.65 -31.07 -25.81
C PHE A 1213 12.74 -31.34 -24.30
N GLN A 1214 11.70 -31.91 -23.67
CA GLN A 1214 11.77 -32.33 -22.25
C GLN A 1214 12.40 -33.72 -22.04
N SER A 1215 12.67 -34.46 -23.11
CA SER A 1215 13.38 -35.75 -23.09
C SER A 1215 14.87 -35.65 -23.48
N ALA A 1216 15.43 -34.44 -23.58
CA ALA A 1216 16.84 -34.17 -23.93
C ALA A 1216 17.63 -33.49 -22.81
#